data_AF-A0AB38YWB3-F1
#
_entry.id   AF-A0AB38YWB3-F1
#
_cell.length_a   1.000
_cell.length_b   1.000
_cell.length_c   1.000
_cell.angle_alpha   90.00
_cell.angle_beta   90.00
_cell.angle_gamma   90.00
#
_symmetry.space_group_name_H-M   'P 1'
#
loop_
_entity.id
_entity.type
_entity.pdbx_description
1 polymer ?
#
loop_
_entity_poly.entity_id
_entity_poly.type
_entity_poly.pdbx_seq_one_letter_code
_entity_poly.pdbx_strand_id
1 'polypeptide(L)'
;MSSFKLNALCLSILSCSVLFTGCNDHDTDTTSDAITQPPKGLGYEDTAPVSSNLNAVVDSWATNQRGDARYATVETNAGVRVLSGYLDVWTPSSLLVDAGVSAEARDGFPAVKASNWTGIPGDSTDGTKKNAEVLNYNINYSVQTTHNRSAEDAVRAYLDDRRGKSYSVTTGLGALTDPWRKLTGQTTTINAVPADAQQVKYDDQGNNSGLTTAQGNLDFGQVVEFIQAMGTNASTESAKRFYKYARPYRWSRDVIVVPSLESAKSNTPNTDGGFPSGHTAEAGRNAIAMAYLVPQRYQELIARGMDLGDSRIIAGMHSALDVVGGRIQSIAADVANLNAMTPEKRQQAYQQAQTQLMKATNTTNFEAFYAVAKTPYDQNDRFADLNTLKDKVSLWMTYGFNQIADKTRVANVPKGAEVLLETRFPYLTANQRRVVLKSTAIASGYPVMDDAEGYGRLNLFKAGAGYGNFNGDVTLTMDAALGGFNQSDQWGNDISGAGKLTKLGTGALGLNGNNTFTGGIDITQGTIRLLSEHAAGQGDVYVRANSNLNINTTTTLRLKSNFTQLASSTLLVDFKSAMQPAVQIDQTASLNGLLNIRTSSTLPAGIYTVLTAKKLQGSYQKVTLNGQEITPIYQDNSLRFKIS
;
A
#
# COMPACT_ATOMS: atom_id res chain seq x y z
N MET A 1 -32.30 18.67 -23.51
CA MET A 1 -33.31 17.63 -23.85
C MET A 1 -32.73 16.74 -24.94
N SER A 2 -32.18 15.60 -24.54
CA SER A 2 -31.91 14.45 -25.40
C SER A 2 -31.55 13.30 -24.47
N SER A 3 -32.40 12.27 -24.51
CA SER A 3 -32.45 11.13 -23.62
C SER A 3 -31.56 10.01 -24.11
N PHE A 4 -30.73 9.46 -23.22
CA PHE A 4 -30.12 8.13 -23.42
C PHE A 4 -30.66 7.18 -22.37
N LYS A 5 -31.34 6.13 -22.87
CA LYS A 5 -32.04 5.09 -22.13
C LYS A 5 -31.03 4.12 -21.50
N LEU A 6 -31.16 3.87 -20.19
CA LEU A 6 -30.60 2.68 -19.53
C LEU A 6 -31.48 1.47 -19.87
N ASN A 7 -30.91 0.45 -20.50
CA ASN A 7 -31.53 -0.88 -20.57
C ASN A 7 -31.19 -1.65 -19.28
N ALA A 8 -32.17 -1.76 -18.39
CA ALA A 8 -32.13 -2.71 -17.28
C ALA A 8 -32.44 -4.12 -17.81
N LEU A 9 -31.47 -5.04 -17.71
CA LEU A 9 -31.70 -6.45 -17.98
C LEU A 9 -32.22 -7.09 -16.67
N CYS A 10 -33.52 -7.34 -16.61
CA CYS A 10 -34.14 -8.15 -15.57
C CYS A 10 -33.63 -9.60 -15.66
N LEU A 11 -33.00 -10.11 -14.60
CA LEU A 11 -32.67 -11.52 -14.46
C LEU A 11 -33.86 -12.22 -13.78
N SER A 12 -34.64 -12.96 -14.57
CA SER A 12 -35.72 -13.81 -14.08
C SER A 12 -35.16 -15.07 -13.41
N ILE A 13 -35.49 -15.24 -12.12
CA ILE A 13 -35.22 -16.46 -11.37
C ILE A 13 -36.28 -17.49 -11.80
N LEU A 14 -35.89 -18.48 -12.61
CA LEU A 14 -36.72 -19.63 -12.94
C LEU A 14 -36.40 -20.77 -11.97
N SER A 15 -37.22 -20.92 -10.93
CA SER A 15 -37.21 -22.07 -10.04
C SER A 15 -37.88 -23.27 -10.72
N CYS A 16 -37.10 -24.21 -11.24
CA CYS A 16 -37.59 -25.51 -11.67
C CYS A 16 -37.51 -26.50 -10.51
N SER A 17 -38.62 -26.67 -9.80
CA SER A 17 -38.88 -27.81 -8.93
C SER A 17 -39.19 -29.04 -9.77
N VAL A 18 -38.28 -30.01 -9.81
CA VAL A 18 -38.52 -31.33 -10.40
C VAL A 18 -38.90 -32.29 -9.28
N LEU A 19 -40.16 -32.71 -9.26
CA LEU A 19 -40.66 -33.84 -8.49
C LEU A 19 -40.31 -35.13 -9.25
N PHE A 20 -39.67 -36.09 -8.57
CA PHE A 20 -39.62 -37.47 -9.03
C PHE A 20 -40.31 -38.36 -7.99
N THR A 21 -41.30 -39.12 -8.44
CA THR A 21 -41.85 -40.30 -7.77
C THR A 21 -41.58 -41.52 -8.66
N GLY A 22 -41.16 -42.63 -8.06
CA GLY A 22 -41.06 -43.94 -8.72
C GLY A 22 -40.07 -44.89 -8.04
N CYS A 23 -40.60 -45.89 -7.32
CA CYS A 23 -39.89 -47.05 -6.76
C CYS A 23 -39.26 -47.95 -7.84
N ASN A 24 -38.12 -48.58 -7.58
CA ASN A 24 -38.00 -50.02 -7.21
C ASN A 24 -36.51 -50.47 -7.14
N ASP A 25 -36.28 -51.48 -6.31
CA ASP A 25 -35.01 -52.12 -5.90
C ASP A 25 -33.94 -52.41 -6.96
N HIS A 26 -32.69 -52.04 -6.65
CA HIS A 26 -31.48 -52.90 -6.62
C HIS A 26 -30.23 -52.02 -6.43
N ASP A 27 -29.92 -51.62 -5.18
CA ASP A 27 -28.66 -50.93 -4.90
C ASP A 27 -27.53 -51.96 -4.69
N THR A 28 -26.82 -52.23 -5.77
CA THR A 28 -25.39 -52.51 -5.68
C THR A 28 -24.71 -51.29 -5.06
N ASP A 29 -24.21 -51.44 -3.84
CA ASP A 29 -23.45 -50.46 -3.08
C ASP A 29 -22.12 -50.15 -3.81
N THR A 30 -22.22 -49.35 -4.86
CA THR A 30 -21.09 -48.59 -5.40
C THR A 30 -21.18 -47.25 -4.70
N THR A 31 -20.49 -47.13 -3.56
CA THR A 31 -20.23 -45.84 -2.95
C THR A 31 -19.52 -44.97 -3.99
N SER A 32 -20.26 -44.17 -4.77
CA SER A 32 -19.66 -43.11 -5.54
C SER A 32 -19.07 -42.18 -4.49
N ASP A 33 -17.75 -42.20 -4.34
CA ASP A 33 -17.06 -41.30 -3.42
C ASP A 33 -17.53 -39.87 -3.73
N ALA A 34 -18.34 -39.30 -2.83
CA ALA A 34 -19.00 -38.04 -3.08
C ALA A 34 -17.93 -36.96 -3.25
N ILE A 35 -17.96 -36.26 -4.40
CA ILE A 35 -17.08 -35.12 -4.65
C ILE A 35 -17.32 -34.10 -3.54
N THR A 36 -16.25 -33.69 -2.86
CA THR A 36 -16.31 -32.70 -1.78
C THR A 36 -16.95 -31.41 -2.30
N GLN A 37 -17.91 -30.84 -1.58
CA GLN A 37 -18.59 -29.61 -2.00
C GLN A 37 -17.62 -28.40 -1.97
N PRO A 38 -17.88 -27.35 -2.77
CA PRO A 38 -17.09 -26.11 -2.70
C PRO A 38 -17.19 -25.47 -1.32
N PRO A 39 -16.14 -24.74 -0.86
CA PRO A 39 -16.17 -24.06 0.43
C PRO A 39 -17.34 -23.07 0.51
N LYS A 40 -18.06 -23.09 1.65
CA LYS A 40 -19.30 -22.30 1.84
C LYS A 40 -19.05 -20.79 1.96
N GLY A 41 -17.97 -20.38 2.62
CA GLY A 41 -17.75 -18.98 3.02
C GLY A 41 -18.67 -18.54 4.16
N LEU A 42 -18.59 -17.26 4.50
CA LEU A 42 -19.39 -16.61 5.54
C LEU A 42 -20.78 -16.18 5.05
N GLY A 43 -20.96 -16.03 3.74
CA GLY A 43 -22.22 -15.59 3.13
C GLY A 43 -22.41 -14.06 3.13
N TYR A 44 -21.39 -13.30 3.50
CA TYR A 44 -21.37 -11.84 3.42
C TYR A 44 -19.95 -11.33 3.09
N GLU A 45 -19.86 -10.18 2.43
CA GLU A 45 -18.59 -9.47 2.24
C GLU A 45 -18.34 -8.47 3.37
N ASP A 46 -17.08 -8.24 3.75
CA ASP A 46 -16.74 -7.18 4.71
C ASP A 46 -16.97 -5.80 4.08
N THR A 47 -17.22 -4.80 4.94
CA THR A 47 -17.43 -3.42 4.51
C THR A 47 -16.60 -2.45 5.35
N ALA A 48 -16.32 -1.31 4.74
CA ALA A 48 -15.67 -0.17 5.39
C ALA A 48 -16.48 1.09 5.05
N PRO A 49 -17.70 1.25 5.61
CA PRO A 49 -18.59 2.34 5.26
C PRO A 49 -17.96 3.70 5.58
N VAL A 50 -18.36 4.73 4.83
CA VAL A 50 -18.00 6.13 5.14
C VAL A 50 -18.80 6.58 6.35
N SER A 51 -18.15 7.18 7.33
CA SER A 51 -18.85 7.78 8.48
C SER A 51 -19.66 9.00 8.04
N SER A 52 -20.98 8.97 8.23
CA SER A 52 -21.89 10.05 7.85
C SER A 52 -21.87 11.26 8.80
N ASN A 53 -21.28 11.11 9.99
CA ASN A 53 -21.39 12.09 11.08
C ASN A 53 -20.14 12.99 11.19
N LEU A 54 -19.22 12.92 10.23
CA LEU A 54 -17.97 13.66 10.23
C LEU A 54 -17.95 14.70 9.10
N ASN A 55 -17.41 15.88 9.39
CA ASN A 55 -17.02 16.84 8.37
C ASN A 55 -15.74 16.33 7.67
N ALA A 56 -15.94 15.55 6.61
CA ALA A 56 -14.85 14.85 5.93
C ALA A 56 -13.79 15.82 5.42
N VAL A 57 -12.52 15.51 5.69
CA VAL A 57 -11.37 16.30 5.26
C VAL A 57 -11.33 16.44 3.73
N VAL A 58 -11.70 15.39 3.00
CA VAL A 58 -11.77 15.40 1.51
C VAL A 58 -12.73 16.48 0.98
N ASP A 59 -13.86 16.73 1.65
CA ASP A 59 -14.90 17.67 1.20
C ASP A 59 -14.56 19.13 1.54
N SER A 60 -13.63 19.34 2.47
CA SER A 60 -13.29 20.65 3.02
C SER A 60 -11.81 20.99 2.88
N TRP A 61 -11.05 20.22 2.10
CA TRP A 61 -9.60 20.40 1.97
C TRP A 61 -9.18 21.80 1.51
N ALA A 62 -10.04 22.45 0.71
CA ALA A 62 -9.83 23.82 0.30
C ALA A 62 -9.69 24.80 1.49
N THR A 63 -10.14 24.45 2.70
CA THR A 63 -9.97 25.28 3.89
C THR A 63 -8.62 25.15 4.56
N ASN A 64 -7.70 24.29 4.08
CA ASN A 64 -6.32 24.25 4.57
C ASN A 64 -5.52 25.48 4.09
N GLN A 65 -5.86 26.63 4.64
CA GLN A 65 -5.28 27.93 4.32
C GLN A 65 -4.98 28.71 5.61
N ARG A 66 -4.21 29.79 5.48
CA ARG A 66 -3.93 30.76 6.56
C ARG A 66 -4.24 32.18 6.06
N GLY A 67 -4.40 33.12 6.99
CA GLY A 67 -4.68 34.52 6.64
C GLY A 67 -6.15 34.82 6.31
N ASP A 68 -7.05 33.85 6.52
CA ASP A 68 -8.49 34.02 6.44
C ASP A 68 -9.11 33.56 7.77
N ALA A 69 -9.81 34.46 8.47
CA ALA A 69 -10.40 34.20 9.78
C ALA A 69 -11.40 33.03 9.77
N ARG A 70 -11.99 32.72 8.61
CA ARG A 70 -12.92 31.59 8.46
C ARG A 70 -12.24 30.24 8.61
N TYR A 71 -10.92 30.16 8.42
CA TYR A 71 -10.12 28.93 8.43
C TYR A 71 -9.12 28.90 9.58
N ALA A 72 -9.48 29.53 10.71
CA ALA A 72 -8.56 29.75 11.81
C ALA A 72 -8.62 28.69 12.92
N THR A 73 -9.63 27.81 12.97
CA THR A 73 -9.82 26.87 14.10
C THR A 73 -9.66 25.42 13.66
N VAL A 74 -9.64 24.50 14.62
CA VAL A 74 -9.62 23.05 14.35
C VAL A 74 -10.88 22.58 13.62
N GLU A 75 -12.03 23.21 13.87
CA GLU A 75 -13.30 22.86 13.22
C GLU A 75 -13.32 23.32 11.76
N THR A 76 -12.75 24.49 11.46
CA THR A 76 -12.91 25.12 10.15
C THR A 76 -11.74 24.86 9.20
N ASN A 77 -10.56 24.52 9.70
CA ASN A 77 -9.38 24.26 8.89
C ASN A 77 -9.11 22.75 8.74
N ALA A 78 -9.30 22.20 7.54
CA ALA A 78 -9.14 20.76 7.31
C ALA A 78 -7.72 20.23 7.59
N GLY A 79 -6.68 21.02 7.30
CA GLY A 79 -5.29 20.64 7.56
C GLY A 79 -4.93 20.60 9.05
N VAL A 80 -5.58 21.46 9.86
CA VAL A 80 -5.50 21.38 11.32
C VAL A 80 -6.33 20.21 11.84
N ARG A 81 -7.58 20.07 11.38
CA ARG A 81 -8.52 19.05 11.87
C ARG A 81 -7.97 17.63 11.73
N VAL A 82 -7.33 17.31 10.60
CA VAL A 82 -6.77 15.97 10.35
C VAL A 82 -5.64 15.61 11.32
N LEU A 83 -5.03 16.61 11.95
CA LEU A 83 -3.94 16.44 12.93
C LEU A 83 -4.40 16.68 14.38
N SER A 84 -5.71 16.80 14.61
CA SER A 84 -6.29 17.15 15.92
C SER A 84 -5.89 16.21 17.05
N GLY A 85 -5.54 14.95 16.77
CA GLY A 85 -4.98 14.02 17.75
C GLY A 85 -3.67 14.49 18.39
N TYR A 86 -2.98 15.49 17.83
CA TYR A 86 -1.84 16.13 18.49
C TYR A 86 -2.23 16.91 19.76
N LEU A 87 -3.50 17.34 19.87
CA LEU A 87 -4.02 18.02 21.05
C LEU A 87 -4.06 17.12 22.30
N ASP A 88 -4.05 15.79 22.12
CA ASP A 88 -3.99 14.82 23.21
C ASP A 88 -2.63 14.82 23.93
N VAL A 89 -1.58 15.31 23.25
CA VAL A 89 -0.21 15.34 23.79
C VAL A 89 0.31 16.76 24.03
N TRP A 90 -0.21 17.76 23.29
CA TRP A 90 0.25 19.15 23.32
C TRP A 90 -0.89 20.14 23.10
N THR A 91 -0.97 21.19 23.91
CA THR A 91 -1.90 22.31 23.70
C THR A 91 -1.11 23.57 23.33
N PRO A 92 -1.33 24.20 22.17
CA PRO A 92 -0.64 25.45 21.81
C PRO A 92 -1.10 26.62 22.69
N SER A 93 -0.31 27.71 22.72
CA SER A 93 -0.65 28.93 23.47
C SER A 93 -1.89 29.66 22.96
N SER A 94 -2.27 29.44 21.69
CA SER A 94 -3.55 29.83 21.12
C SER A 94 -4.07 28.72 20.19
N LEU A 95 -5.38 28.45 20.25
CA LEU A 95 -6.08 27.49 19.39
C LEU A 95 -6.54 28.14 18.07
N LEU A 96 -5.66 28.95 17.48
CA LEU A 96 -5.90 29.64 16.22
C LEU A 96 -4.74 29.38 15.25
N VAL A 97 -5.01 29.48 13.95
CA VAL A 97 -3.99 29.47 12.89
C VAL A 97 -3.32 30.85 12.86
N ASP A 98 -2.45 31.10 13.85
CA ASP A 98 -1.82 32.40 14.10
C ASP A 98 -0.37 32.26 14.58
N ALA A 99 0.63 32.52 13.74
CA ALA A 99 2.00 32.70 14.24
C ALA A 99 2.75 33.62 13.29
N GLY A 100 2.75 34.92 13.60
CA GLY A 100 3.22 35.96 12.68
C GLY A 100 2.29 36.21 11.48
N VAL A 101 1.04 35.74 11.54
CA VAL A 101 0.01 35.98 10.52
C VAL A 101 -1.25 36.48 11.23
N SER A 102 -1.80 37.60 10.77
CA SER A 102 -3.09 38.14 11.22
C SER A 102 -4.14 37.97 10.10
N ALA A 103 -5.42 37.98 10.48
CA ALA A 103 -6.53 38.02 9.55
C ALA A 103 -7.64 38.93 10.09
N GLU A 104 -8.23 39.75 9.21
CA GLU A 104 -9.38 40.58 9.56
C GLU A 104 -10.62 39.72 9.80
N ALA A 105 -11.58 40.26 10.57
CA ALA A 105 -12.88 39.62 10.75
C ALA A 105 -13.59 39.48 9.40
N ARG A 106 -14.23 38.34 9.16
CA ARG A 106 -14.85 38.02 7.86
C ARG A 106 -16.03 37.07 8.02
N ASP A 107 -17.13 37.34 7.33
CA ASP A 107 -18.32 36.46 7.27
C ASP A 107 -18.82 35.98 8.65
N GLY A 108 -18.74 36.84 9.67
CA GLY A 108 -19.13 36.52 11.06
C GLY A 108 -18.04 35.84 11.90
N PHE A 109 -16.87 35.54 11.33
CA PHE A 109 -15.72 35.01 12.05
C PHE A 109 -14.86 36.15 12.61
N PRO A 110 -14.42 36.07 13.88
CA PRO A 110 -13.66 37.14 14.53
C PRO A 110 -12.26 37.27 13.93
N ALA A 111 -11.69 38.48 14.02
CA ALA A 111 -10.32 38.73 13.57
C ALA A 111 -9.32 37.85 14.33
N VAL A 112 -8.31 37.36 13.62
CA VAL A 112 -7.20 36.58 14.15
C VAL A 112 -6.01 37.51 14.33
N LYS A 113 -5.56 37.67 15.56
CA LYS A 113 -4.34 38.42 15.86
C LYS A 113 -3.14 37.50 15.77
N ALA A 114 -2.02 38.01 15.27
CA ALA A 114 -0.76 37.29 15.33
C ALA A 114 -0.43 36.92 16.79
N SER A 115 -0.15 35.63 17.03
CA SER A 115 0.33 35.14 18.31
C SER A 115 1.68 35.77 18.69
N ASN A 116 1.91 35.92 20.00
CA ASN A 116 3.18 36.34 20.57
C ASN A 116 4.16 35.18 20.80
N TRP A 117 3.84 33.96 20.36
CA TRP A 117 4.70 32.78 20.46
C TRP A 117 6.10 33.08 19.91
N THR A 118 7.14 32.92 20.74
CA THR A 118 8.53 33.21 20.36
C THR A 118 9.18 32.06 19.60
N GLY A 119 8.62 30.85 19.65
CA GLY A 119 9.24 29.63 19.15
C GLY A 119 10.29 29.02 20.08
N ILE A 120 10.47 29.55 21.30
CA ILE A 120 11.41 29.06 22.30
C ILE A 120 10.70 28.14 23.28
N PRO A 121 11.07 26.84 23.34
CA PRO A 121 10.43 25.89 24.23
C PRO A 121 10.47 26.28 25.70
N GLY A 122 9.32 26.18 26.38
CA GLY A 122 9.17 26.40 27.82
C GLY A 122 9.19 27.86 28.26
N ASP A 123 9.22 28.82 27.32
CA ASP A 123 9.04 30.22 27.67
C ASP A 123 7.56 30.56 27.96
N SER A 124 7.29 31.79 28.40
CA SER A 124 5.93 32.21 28.80
C SER A 124 4.92 32.29 27.66
N THR A 125 5.35 32.15 26.41
CA THR A 125 4.50 32.24 25.21
C THR A 125 4.28 30.88 24.52
N ASP A 126 4.94 29.84 25.03
CA ASP A 126 4.89 28.48 24.51
C ASP A 126 3.58 27.76 24.87
N GLY A 127 3.37 26.59 24.27
CA GLY A 127 2.25 25.72 24.63
C GLY A 127 2.47 24.92 25.92
N THR A 128 1.49 24.09 26.24
CA THR A 128 1.46 23.22 27.42
C THR A 128 1.56 21.75 27.03
N LYS A 129 2.49 21.01 27.66
CA LYS A 129 2.57 19.55 27.53
C LYS A 129 1.35 18.90 28.21
N LYS A 130 0.52 18.18 27.45
CA LYS A 130 -0.59 17.36 27.99
C LYS A 130 -0.13 15.97 28.38
N ASN A 131 0.81 15.41 27.60
CA ASN A 131 1.44 14.14 27.89
C ASN A 131 2.96 14.28 27.82
N ALA A 132 3.58 14.50 29.00
CA ALA A 132 5.02 14.71 29.09
C ALA A 132 5.82 13.45 28.74
N GLU A 133 5.31 12.25 29.01
CA GLU A 133 5.98 11.00 28.68
C GLU A 133 6.15 10.85 27.16
N VAL A 134 5.07 11.02 26.41
CA VAL A 134 5.09 10.95 24.94
C VAL A 134 6.01 12.03 24.36
N LEU A 135 5.90 13.28 24.82
CA LEU A 135 6.72 14.38 24.30
C LEU A 135 8.19 14.23 24.67
N ASN A 136 8.52 13.69 25.85
CA ASN A 136 9.90 13.42 26.23
C ASN A 136 10.47 12.26 25.41
N TYR A 137 9.71 11.18 25.19
CA TYR A 137 10.12 10.11 24.28
C TYR A 137 10.35 10.64 22.86
N ASN A 138 9.46 11.52 22.37
CA ASN A 138 9.57 12.12 21.03
C ASN A 138 10.91 12.86 20.83
N ILE A 139 11.36 13.62 21.83
CA ILE A 139 12.66 14.31 21.77
C ILE A 139 13.82 13.34 22.00
N ASN A 140 13.69 12.40 22.95
CA ASN A 140 14.73 11.39 23.21
C ASN A 140 14.99 10.49 22.00
N TYR A 141 13.96 10.16 21.23
CA TYR A 141 14.11 9.43 19.97
C TYR A 141 15.01 10.21 18.98
N SER A 142 14.82 11.53 18.85
CA SER A 142 15.69 12.39 18.04
C SER A 142 17.11 12.45 18.59
N VAL A 143 17.30 12.53 19.91
CA VAL A 143 18.64 12.48 20.53
C VAL A 143 19.33 11.16 20.16
N GLN A 144 18.70 10.02 20.44
CA GLN A 144 19.28 8.70 20.14
C GLN A 144 19.59 8.54 18.64
N THR A 145 18.65 8.93 17.78
CA THR A 145 18.82 8.85 16.32
C THR A 145 20.00 9.69 15.84
N THR A 146 20.12 10.94 16.32
CA THR A 146 21.19 11.84 15.87
C THR A 146 22.57 11.45 16.41
N HIS A 147 22.64 10.84 17.60
CA HIS A 147 23.88 10.30 18.18
C HIS A 147 24.34 9.00 17.51
N ASN A 148 23.41 8.16 17.04
CA ASN A 148 23.72 6.87 16.40
C ASN A 148 23.85 6.96 14.86
N ARG A 149 23.71 8.15 14.28
CA ARG A 149 23.74 8.39 12.83
C ARG A 149 25.11 8.06 12.21
N SER A 150 25.11 7.30 11.12
CA SER A 150 26.33 7.05 10.33
C SER A 150 26.72 8.23 9.41
N ALA A 151 27.92 8.20 8.83
CA ALA A 151 28.34 9.20 7.84
C ALA A 151 27.46 9.16 6.57
N GLU A 152 27.10 7.96 6.12
CA GLU A 152 26.23 7.74 4.97
C GLU A 152 24.83 8.27 5.23
N ASP A 153 24.31 8.09 6.45
CA ASP A 153 23.03 8.67 6.87
C ASP A 153 23.08 10.20 6.88
N ALA A 154 24.19 10.81 7.31
CA ALA A 154 24.34 12.26 7.28
C ALA A 154 24.35 12.81 5.83
N VAL A 155 25.03 12.14 4.91
CA VAL A 155 25.01 12.50 3.48
C VAL A 155 23.60 12.38 2.91
N ARG A 156 22.92 11.26 3.15
CA ARG A 156 21.54 11.04 2.70
C ARG A 156 20.58 12.10 3.25
N ALA A 157 20.64 12.38 4.54
CA ALA A 157 19.78 13.35 5.21
C ALA A 157 20.01 14.79 4.70
N TYR A 158 21.25 15.15 4.36
CA TYR A 158 21.56 16.40 3.69
C TYR A 158 20.93 16.46 2.29
N LEU A 159 21.16 15.45 1.45
CA LEU A 159 20.62 15.43 0.10
C LEU A 159 19.08 15.49 0.10
N ASP A 160 18.42 14.74 0.99
CA ASP A 160 16.97 14.76 1.16
C ASP A 160 16.44 16.09 1.74
N ASP A 161 17.21 16.81 2.57
CA ASP A 161 16.82 18.15 3.04
C ASP A 161 16.92 19.19 1.94
N ARG A 162 18.01 19.16 1.17
CA ARG A 162 18.36 20.27 0.31
C ARG A 162 17.77 20.16 -1.10
N ARG A 163 17.57 18.94 -1.61
CA ARG A 163 16.97 18.71 -2.93
C ARG A 163 15.45 18.93 -2.93
N GLY A 164 14.91 19.16 -4.13
CA GLY A 164 13.47 19.01 -4.36
C GLY A 164 12.94 17.64 -3.92
N LYS A 165 11.81 17.59 -3.21
CA LYS A 165 11.31 16.32 -2.63
C LYS A 165 10.81 15.38 -3.71
N SER A 166 10.17 15.90 -4.75
CA SER A 166 9.74 15.11 -5.91
C SER A 166 10.94 14.45 -6.60
N TYR A 167 12.04 15.19 -6.82
CA TYR A 167 13.30 14.65 -7.35
C TYR A 167 13.90 13.57 -6.44
N SER A 168 13.83 13.78 -5.12
CA SER A 168 14.45 12.88 -4.12
C SER A 168 13.72 11.55 -3.99
N VAL A 169 12.39 11.53 -4.14
CA VAL A 169 11.59 10.30 -4.02
C VAL A 169 11.67 9.42 -5.28
N THR A 170 12.15 9.93 -6.41
CA THR A 170 12.29 9.12 -7.64
C THR A 170 13.23 7.93 -7.47
N THR A 171 14.10 7.92 -6.45
CA THR A 171 14.96 6.77 -6.17
C THR A 171 14.17 5.53 -5.74
N GLY A 172 12.90 5.67 -5.33
CA GLY A 172 12.01 4.53 -5.07
C GLY A 172 11.58 3.78 -6.35
N LEU A 173 11.83 4.35 -7.54
CA LEU A 173 11.48 3.76 -8.83
C LEU A 173 12.44 2.66 -9.30
N GLY A 174 13.57 2.45 -8.61
CA GLY A 174 14.57 1.44 -8.99
C GLY A 174 15.13 1.72 -10.38
N ALA A 175 15.21 0.71 -11.23
CA ALA A 175 15.68 0.87 -12.62
C ALA A 175 14.88 1.91 -13.44
N LEU A 176 13.67 2.29 -13.01
CA LEU A 176 12.88 3.33 -13.67
C LEU A 176 13.27 4.77 -13.27
N THR A 177 14.18 4.97 -12.31
CA THR A 177 14.59 6.31 -11.83
C THR A 177 15.14 7.19 -12.95
N ASP A 178 16.06 6.69 -13.77
CA ASP A 178 16.68 7.48 -14.83
C ASP A 178 15.73 7.72 -16.03
N PRO A 179 15.00 6.71 -16.54
CA PRO A 179 13.92 6.93 -17.52
C PRO A 179 12.92 7.98 -17.05
N TRP A 180 12.50 7.91 -15.78
CA TRP A 180 11.56 8.87 -15.19
C TRP A 180 12.12 10.29 -15.19
N ARG A 181 13.34 10.50 -14.68
CA ARG A 181 13.97 11.82 -14.64
C ARG A 181 14.17 12.41 -16.02
N LYS A 182 14.54 11.59 -17.00
CA LYS A 182 14.68 11.99 -18.40
C LYS A 182 13.34 12.42 -19.00
N LEU A 183 12.29 11.62 -18.83
CA LEU A 183 10.96 11.90 -19.38
C LEU A 183 10.30 13.12 -18.72
N THR A 184 10.44 13.28 -17.41
CA THR A 184 9.94 14.46 -16.69
C THR A 184 10.77 15.72 -16.96
N GLY A 185 12.02 15.57 -17.42
CA GLY A 185 12.99 16.67 -17.51
C GLY A 185 13.46 17.16 -16.14
N GLN A 186 13.41 16.31 -15.12
CA GLN A 186 13.79 16.64 -13.75
C GLN A 186 15.29 16.92 -13.62
N THR A 187 15.65 18.02 -12.96
CA THR A 187 17.05 18.38 -12.65
C THR A 187 17.22 18.73 -11.16
N THR A 188 18.46 18.65 -10.68
CA THR A 188 18.87 19.17 -9.36
C THR A 188 20.27 19.77 -9.47
N THR A 189 20.54 20.82 -8.71
CA THR A 189 21.90 21.38 -8.58
C THR A 189 22.68 20.77 -7.42
N ILE A 190 22.02 20.02 -6.53
CA ILE A 190 22.64 19.44 -5.34
C ILE A 190 22.95 17.97 -5.61
N ASN A 191 24.15 17.68 -6.13
CA ASN A 191 24.54 16.30 -6.45
C ASN A 191 25.36 15.61 -5.35
N ALA A 192 25.98 16.39 -4.46
CA ALA A 192 26.75 15.94 -3.32
C ALA A 192 26.62 16.94 -2.16
N VAL A 193 27.23 16.63 -1.01
CA VAL A 193 27.37 17.59 0.10
C VAL A 193 28.54 18.54 -0.22
N PRO A 194 28.33 19.85 -0.37
CA PRO A 194 29.41 20.83 -0.51
C PRO A 194 30.31 20.84 0.73
N ALA A 195 31.62 21.06 0.53
CA ALA A 195 32.61 21.03 1.62
C ALA A 195 32.39 22.14 2.67
N ASP A 196 31.81 23.27 2.25
CA ASP A 196 31.50 24.46 3.05
C ASP A 196 30.01 24.54 3.46
N ALA A 197 29.24 23.46 3.29
CA ALA A 197 27.80 23.44 3.57
C ALA A 197 27.45 23.73 5.05
N GLN A 198 28.40 23.54 5.97
CA GLN A 198 28.22 23.91 7.37
C GLN A 198 28.04 25.43 7.54
N GLN A 199 28.68 26.24 6.69
CA GLN A 199 28.63 27.70 6.74
C GLN A 199 27.67 28.29 5.69
N VAL A 200 27.53 27.61 4.54
CA VAL A 200 26.73 28.09 3.40
C VAL A 200 25.50 27.23 3.21
N LYS A 201 24.33 27.87 3.21
CA LYS A 201 23.06 27.21 2.86
C LYS A 201 22.93 27.14 1.34
N TYR A 202 22.84 25.92 0.80
CA TYR A 202 22.60 25.68 -0.63
C TYR A 202 21.14 25.35 -0.89
N ASP A 203 20.44 26.16 -1.67
CA ASP A 203 19.07 25.90 -2.14
C ASP A 203 19.09 25.26 -3.54
N ASP A 204 18.33 24.19 -3.74
CA ASP A 204 18.21 23.52 -5.04
C ASP A 204 17.63 24.49 -6.08
N GLN A 205 18.32 24.64 -7.21
CA GLN A 205 17.85 25.43 -8.34
C GLN A 205 17.28 24.55 -9.47
N GLY A 206 17.09 23.25 -9.20
CA GLY A 206 16.40 22.32 -10.07
C GLY A 206 14.89 22.58 -10.15
N ASN A 207 14.21 21.87 -11.06
CA ASN A 207 12.78 22.03 -11.32
C ASN A 207 11.87 21.04 -10.56
N ASN A 208 12.38 20.43 -9.49
CA ASN A 208 11.70 19.51 -8.57
C ASN A 208 10.91 18.38 -9.25
N SER A 209 9.67 18.63 -9.72
CA SER A 209 8.80 17.65 -10.38
C SER A 209 8.99 17.54 -11.90
N GLY A 210 9.69 18.48 -12.53
CA GLY A 210 9.94 18.48 -13.97
C GLY A 210 9.08 19.47 -14.76
N LEU A 211 9.00 19.26 -16.08
CA LEU A 211 8.36 20.15 -17.04
C LEU A 211 6.94 19.69 -17.39
N THR A 212 5.97 20.60 -17.33
CA THR A 212 4.57 20.36 -17.74
C THR A 212 4.38 20.39 -19.25
N THR A 213 3.17 20.08 -19.72
CA THR A 213 2.81 20.17 -21.14
C THR A 213 2.99 21.61 -21.64
N ALA A 214 2.56 22.59 -20.85
CA ALA A 214 2.70 24.02 -21.16
C ALA A 214 4.16 24.49 -21.21
N GLN A 215 5.07 23.75 -20.56
CA GLN A 215 6.52 23.99 -20.60
C GLN A 215 7.24 23.18 -21.70
N GLY A 216 6.48 22.55 -22.61
CA GLY A 216 7.01 21.86 -23.80
C GLY A 216 7.22 20.35 -23.64
N ASN A 217 6.86 19.76 -22.49
CA ASN A 217 6.95 18.30 -22.30
C ASN A 217 5.68 17.61 -22.81
N LEU A 218 5.56 17.44 -24.12
CA LEU A 218 4.36 16.83 -24.71
C LEU A 218 4.23 15.33 -24.42
N ASP A 219 5.36 14.64 -24.25
CA ASP A 219 5.38 13.18 -24.03
C ASP A 219 5.03 12.81 -22.57
N PHE A 220 5.40 13.60 -21.57
CA PHE A 220 5.26 13.26 -20.15
C PHE A 220 4.68 14.39 -19.26
N GLY A 221 4.25 15.50 -19.86
CA GLY A 221 3.79 16.68 -19.14
C GLY A 221 2.54 16.48 -18.28
N GLN A 222 1.63 15.59 -18.67
CA GLN A 222 0.41 15.30 -17.89
C GLN A 222 0.74 14.53 -16.60
N VAL A 223 1.79 13.69 -16.63
CA VAL A 223 2.34 13.05 -15.41
C VAL A 223 2.90 14.10 -14.45
N VAL A 224 3.65 15.07 -14.96
CA VAL A 224 4.19 16.16 -14.13
C VAL A 224 3.06 17.00 -13.54
N GLU A 225 2.05 17.37 -14.33
CA GLU A 225 0.87 18.10 -13.89
C GLU A 225 0.08 17.34 -12.81
N PHE A 226 -0.05 16.02 -12.96
CA PHE A 226 -0.70 15.16 -11.97
C PHE A 226 0.00 15.23 -10.60
N ILE A 227 1.33 15.14 -10.58
CA ILE A 227 2.13 15.21 -9.33
C ILE A 227 2.06 16.61 -8.73
N GLN A 228 2.13 17.65 -9.55
CA GLN A 228 2.01 19.04 -9.09
C GLN A 228 0.62 19.31 -8.50
N ALA A 229 -0.45 18.73 -9.06
CA ALA A 229 -1.81 18.91 -8.58
C ALA A 229 -1.99 18.43 -7.12
N MET A 230 -1.22 17.44 -6.66
CA MET A 230 -1.24 17.00 -5.26
C MET A 230 -0.75 18.07 -4.27
N GLY A 231 -0.11 19.13 -4.76
CA GLY A 231 0.31 20.28 -3.96
C GLY A 231 -0.80 21.29 -3.67
N THR A 232 -1.96 21.15 -4.30
CA THR A 232 -3.09 22.09 -4.15
C THR A 232 -3.59 22.08 -2.70
N ASN A 233 -3.59 23.25 -2.05
CA ASN A 233 -3.93 23.42 -0.63
C ASN A 233 -3.22 22.44 0.32
N ALA A 234 -2.01 21.98 -0.04
CA ALA A 234 -1.27 20.97 0.72
C ALA A 234 -0.18 21.53 1.64
N SER A 235 -0.19 22.83 1.91
CA SER A 235 0.78 23.44 2.80
C SER A 235 0.61 22.95 4.25
N THR A 236 1.72 22.66 4.92
CA THR A 236 1.76 22.37 6.36
C THR A 236 1.73 23.63 7.22
N GLU A 237 1.79 24.83 6.61
CA GLU A 237 1.89 26.08 7.35
C GLU A 237 0.68 26.31 8.25
N SER A 238 -0.55 26.05 7.79
CA SER A 238 -1.75 26.23 8.62
C SER A 238 -1.65 25.45 9.93
N ALA A 239 -1.25 24.18 9.85
CA ALA A 239 -1.03 23.34 11.02
C ALA A 239 0.15 23.83 11.87
N LYS A 240 1.28 24.23 11.28
CA LYS A 240 2.42 24.80 12.04
C LYS A 240 2.02 26.06 12.83
N ARG A 241 1.24 26.95 12.22
CA ARG A 241 0.73 28.17 12.86
C ARG A 241 -0.30 27.86 13.95
N PHE A 242 -1.03 26.76 13.84
CA PHE A 242 -1.95 26.29 14.87
C PHE A 242 -1.21 25.66 16.06
N TYR A 243 -0.43 24.60 15.81
CA TYR A 243 0.17 23.78 16.87
C TYR A 243 1.39 24.39 17.53
N LYS A 244 2.12 25.30 16.86
CA LYS A 244 3.20 26.09 17.48
C LYS A 244 4.18 25.24 18.30
N TYR A 245 4.58 24.10 17.74
CA TYR A 245 5.53 23.20 18.40
C TYR A 245 6.91 23.39 17.79
N ALA A 246 7.93 23.65 18.60
CA ALA A 246 9.27 23.92 18.09
C ALA A 246 9.98 22.66 17.55
N ARG A 247 10.99 22.86 16.70
CA ARG A 247 11.90 21.79 16.22
C ARG A 247 12.68 21.12 17.37
N PRO A 248 13.09 19.85 17.22
CA PRO A 248 13.70 19.09 18.32
C PRO A 248 15.01 19.68 18.85
N TYR A 249 15.86 20.27 17.99
CA TYR A 249 17.09 20.94 18.42
C TYR A 249 16.87 22.20 19.27
N ARG A 250 15.64 22.73 19.32
CA ARG A 250 15.28 23.82 20.24
C ARG A 250 14.80 23.29 21.59
N TRP A 251 14.27 22.07 21.62
CA TRP A 251 13.85 21.40 22.86
C TRP A 251 15.02 20.80 23.65
N SER A 252 16.04 20.31 22.95
CA SER A 252 17.26 19.79 23.58
C SER A 252 18.49 20.10 22.74
N ARG A 253 19.56 20.50 23.43
CA ARG A 253 20.91 20.68 22.83
C ARG A 253 21.56 19.35 22.46
N ASP A 254 21.07 18.23 23.00
CA ASP A 254 21.57 16.89 22.70
C ASP A 254 21.03 16.37 21.36
N VAL A 255 20.11 17.09 20.70
CA VAL A 255 19.73 16.78 19.33
C VAL A 255 20.76 17.39 18.38
N ILE A 256 21.58 16.54 17.77
CA ILE A 256 22.69 16.98 16.92
C ILE A 256 22.23 17.09 15.47
N VAL A 257 22.08 18.31 14.99
CA VAL A 257 21.80 18.57 13.56
C VAL A 257 23.00 18.09 12.73
N VAL A 258 22.74 17.52 11.54
CA VAL A 258 23.80 17.17 10.60
C VAL A 258 24.67 18.41 10.37
N PRO A 259 26.01 18.34 10.52
CA PRO A 259 26.86 19.54 10.44
C PRO A 259 26.68 20.36 9.16
N SER A 260 26.52 19.70 8.01
CA SER A 260 26.26 20.37 6.73
C SER A 260 24.87 21.01 6.60
N LEU A 261 24.00 20.84 7.60
CA LEU A 261 22.68 21.47 7.68
C LEU A 261 22.58 22.54 8.79
N GLU A 262 23.67 22.85 9.51
CA GLU A 262 23.65 23.91 10.52
C GLU A 262 23.27 25.28 9.90
N SER A 263 23.80 25.59 8.72
CA SER A 263 23.46 26.79 7.94
C SER A 263 21.99 26.85 7.51
N ALA A 264 21.28 25.71 7.51
CA ALA A 264 19.88 25.62 7.11
C ALA A 264 18.89 25.83 8.28
N LYS A 265 19.38 25.95 9.52
CA LYS A 265 18.51 26.28 10.67
C LYS A 265 17.94 27.69 10.51
N SER A 266 16.64 27.83 10.79
CA SER A 266 16.01 29.15 10.78
C SER A 266 16.51 29.98 11.95
N ASN A 267 16.92 31.22 11.64
CA ASN A 267 17.22 32.26 12.64
C ASN A 267 15.96 32.92 13.22
N THR A 268 14.76 32.50 12.79
CA THR A 268 13.47 33.11 13.16
C THR A 268 12.55 32.04 13.81
N PRO A 269 12.73 31.70 15.11
CA PRO A 269 12.08 30.55 15.73
C PRO A 269 10.55 30.60 15.75
N ASN A 270 9.95 31.78 15.96
CA ASN A 270 8.49 31.97 16.02
C ASN A 270 7.74 31.63 14.72
N THR A 271 8.48 31.44 13.62
CA THR A 271 7.93 31.05 12.32
C THR A 271 8.42 29.69 11.83
N ASP A 272 9.23 29.00 12.65
CA ASP A 272 9.92 27.77 12.31
C ASP A 272 9.44 26.59 13.17
N GLY A 273 8.15 26.29 13.05
CA GLY A 273 7.52 25.16 13.76
C GLY A 273 8.03 23.81 13.27
N GLY A 274 8.20 22.86 14.19
CA GLY A 274 8.44 21.44 13.95
C GLY A 274 7.19 20.74 13.42
N PHE A 275 6.12 20.70 14.21
CA PHE A 275 4.92 19.90 13.89
C PHE A 275 3.93 20.65 12.97
N PRO A 276 3.44 20.02 11.88
CA PRO A 276 3.96 18.80 11.23
C PRO A 276 5.14 19.11 10.30
N SER A 277 5.92 18.09 9.91
CA SER A 277 7.04 18.22 8.96
C SER A 277 6.55 18.48 7.54
N GLY A 278 6.89 19.65 6.99
CA GLY A 278 6.58 20.02 5.60
C GLY A 278 7.36 19.20 4.56
N HIS A 279 8.62 18.85 4.88
CA HIS A 279 9.44 17.99 4.02
C HIS A 279 8.83 16.59 3.88
N THR A 280 8.37 16.03 4.99
CA THR A 280 7.69 14.74 5.01
C THR A 280 6.37 14.81 4.25
N ALA A 281 5.58 15.86 4.47
CA ALA A 281 4.29 16.02 3.78
C ALA A 281 4.47 16.12 2.25
N GLU A 282 5.45 16.88 1.78
CA GLU A 282 5.75 17.00 0.34
C GLU A 282 6.31 15.69 -0.25
N ALA A 283 7.22 15.01 0.45
CA ALA A 283 7.75 13.74 -0.01
C ALA A 283 6.68 12.66 -0.08
N GLY A 284 5.82 12.57 0.95
CA GLY A 284 4.71 11.62 1.00
C GLY A 284 3.75 11.81 -0.18
N ARG A 285 3.30 13.04 -0.44
CA ARG A 285 2.36 13.32 -1.54
C ARG A 285 2.93 13.01 -2.92
N ASN A 286 4.20 13.37 -3.13
CA ASN A 286 4.87 13.06 -4.40
C ASN A 286 5.08 11.55 -4.56
N ALA A 287 5.45 10.85 -3.50
CA ALA A 287 5.64 9.39 -3.52
C ALA A 287 4.33 8.63 -3.77
N ILE A 288 3.23 9.04 -3.13
CA ILE A 288 1.90 8.45 -3.34
C ILE A 288 1.41 8.73 -4.77
N ALA A 289 1.60 9.95 -5.29
CA ALA A 289 1.27 10.29 -6.68
C ALA A 289 2.07 9.44 -7.68
N MET A 290 3.38 9.26 -7.45
CA MET A 290 4.21 8.38 -8.28
C MET A 290 3.78 6.92 -8.14
N ALA A 291 3.39 6.46 -6.95
CA ALA A 291 2.90 5.09 -6.72
C ALA A 291 1.57 4.83 -7.45
N TYR A 292 0.71 5.85 -7.54
CA TYR A 292 -0.50 5.81 -8.35
C TYR A 292 -0.17 5.68 -9.85
N LEU A 293 0.84 6.40 -10.34
CA LEU A 293 1.22 6.38 -11.76
C LEU A 293 2.08 5.18 -12.16
N VAL A 294 2.84 4.62 -11.22
CA VAL A 294 3.73 3.45 -11.39
C VAL A 294 3.42 2.40 -10.31
N PRO A 295 2.22 1.78 -10.35
CA PRO A 295 1.77 0.82 -9.33
C PRO A 295 2.64 -0.44 -9.26
N GLN A 296 3.49 -0.70 -10.26
CA GLN A 296 4.53 -1.72 -10.22
C GLN A 296 5.56 -1.49 -9.08
N ARG A 297 5.73 -0.24 -8.66
CA ARG A 297 6.65 0.18 -7.57
C ARG A 297 5.92 0.77 -6.37
N TYR A 298 4.64 0.42 -6.18
CA TYR A 298 3.80 1.04 -5.16
C TYR A 298 4.43 0.97 -3.76
N GLN A 299 4.83 -0.23 -3.30
CA GLN A 299 5.38 -0.42 -1.96
C GLN A 299 6.73 0.30 -1.78
N GLU A 300 7.60 0.20 -2.78
CA GLU A 300 8.92 0.83 -2.78
C GLU A 300 8.83 2.36 -2.73
N LEU A 301 7.88 2.94 -3.46
CA LEU A 301 7.62 4.39 -3.45
C LEU A 301 7.02 4.86 -2.12
N ILE A 302 6.03 4.14 -1.58
CA ILE A 302 5.49 4.47 -0.25
C ILE A 302 6.60 4.41 0.81
N ALA A 303 7.43 3.36 0.79
CA ALA A 303 8.57 3.25 1.69
C ALA A 303 9.58 4.38 1.49
N ARG A 304 9.84 4.81 0.25
CA ARG A 304 10.74 5.94 -0.02
C ARG A 304 10.20 7.27 0.51
N GLY A 305 8.90 7.52 0.42
CA GLY A 305 8.26 8.68 1.03
C GLY A 305 8.43 8.70 2.56
N MET A 306 8.26 7.55 3.21
CA MET A 306 8.47 7.40 4.66
C MET A 306 9.95 7.55 5.05
N ASP A 307 10.87 6.97 4.27
CA ASP A 307 12.32 7.06 4.45
C ASP A 307 12.83 8.51 4.38
N LEU A 308 12.24 9.35 3.52
CA LEU A 308 12.57 10.79 3.49
C LEU A 308 12.04 11.50 4.75
N GLY A 309 10.90 11.06 5.28
CA GLY A 309 10.42 11.50 6.59
C GLY A 309 11.42 11.16 7.71
N ASP A 310 11.84 9.90 7.78
CA ASP A 310 12.84 9.41 8.71
C ASP A 310 14.19 10.15 8.58
N SER A 311 14.60 10.47 7.35
CA SER A 311 15.81 11.26 7.10
C SER A 311 15.76 12.66 7.73
N ARG A 312 14.56 13.21 8.01
CA ARG A 312 14.41 14.49 8.74
C ARG A 312 14.71 14.35 10.24
N ILE A 313 14.48 13.17 10.83
CA ILE A 313 14.82 12.86 12.22
C ILE A 313 16.33 12.64 12.32
N ILE A 314 16.89 11.87 11.39
CA ILE A 314 18.33 11.66 11.25
C ILE A 314 19.06 12.99 11.04
N ALA A 315 18.48 13.91 10.27
CA ALA A 315 19.01 15.26 10.10
C ALA A 315 19.06 16.09 11.40
N GLY A 316 18.32 15.69 12.44
CA GLY A 316 18.08 16.49 13.64
C GLY A 316 17.07 17.63 13.44
N MET A 317 16.41 17.70 12.28
CA MET A 317 15.56 18.84 11.88
C MET A 317 14.09 18.71 12.29
N HIS A 318 13.61 17.48 12.46
CA HIS A 318 12.23 17.17 12.83
C HIS A 318 12.16 16.02 13.84
N SER A 319 11.17 16.08 14.74
CA SER A 319 10.88 15.01 15.69
C SER A 319 10.09 13.87 15.05
N ALA A 320 9.99 12.72 15.72
CA ALA A 320 9.20 11.59 15.23
C ALA A 320 7.72 11.96 15.04
N LEU A 321 7.12 12.69 15.97
CA LEU A 321 5.74 13.17 15.83
C LEU A 321 5.59 14.21 14.70
N ASP A 322 6.59 15.06 14.44
CA ASP A 322 6.54 15.97 13.28
C ASP A 322 6.42 15.17 11.98
N VAL A 323 7.18 14.09 11.86
CA VAL A 323 7.19 13.20 10.70
C VAL A 323 5.89 12.42 10.58
N VAL A 324 5.35 11.91 11.69
CA VAL A 324 4.02 11.28 11.72
C VAL A 324 2.97 12.27 11.22
N GLY A 325 2.92 13.49 11.76
CA GLY A 325 1.99 14.52 11.30
C GLY A 325 2.14 14.85 9.82
N GLY A 326 3.37 14.92 9.32
CA GLY A 326 3.66 15.12 7.89
C GLY A 326 3.10 13.99 7.01
N ARG A 327 3.24 12.72 7.42
CA ARG A 327 2.66 11.55 6.75
C ARG A 327 1.14 11.60 6.72
N ILE A 328 0.51 11.92 7.84
CA ILE A 328 -0.96 12.01 7.93
C ILE A 328 -1.48 13.08 6.98
N GLN A 329 -0.86 14.26 7.02
CA GLN A 329 -1.27 15.37 6.18
C GLN A 329 -1.01 15.12 4.69
N SER A 330 0.05 14.38 4.31
CA SER A 330 0.27 14.01 2.90
C SER A 330 -0.84 13.12 2.36
N ILE A 331 -1.22 12.08 3.12
CA ILE A 331 -2.28 11.16 2.72
C ILE A 331 -3.61 11.92 2.58
N ALA A 332 -3.92 12.82 3.52
CA ALA A 332 -5.09 13.68 3.45
C ALA A 332 -5.11 14.55 2.17
N ALA A 333 -3.97 15.16 1.84
CA ALA A 333 -3.82 15.97 0.64
C ALA A 333 -4.03 15.16 -0.65
N ASP A 334 -3.44 13.97 -0.74
CA ASP A 334 -3.61 13.11 -1.93
C ASP A 334 -5.04 12.63 -2.08
N VAL A 335 -5.69 12.20 -0.99
CA VAL A 335 -7.10 11.81 -1.04
C VAL A 335 -7.96 12.97 -1.54
N ALA A 336 -7.78 14.18 -1.01
CA ALA A 336 -8.50 15.36 -1.48
C ALA A 336 -8.25 15.67 -2.95
N ASN A 337 -6.98 15.76 -3.35
CA ASN A 337 -6.61 16.24 -4.68
C ASN A 337 -6.85 15.19 -5.79
N LEU A 338 -6.76 13.89 -5.48
CA LEU A 338 -7.16 12.83 -6.42
C LEU A 338 -8.67 12.80 -6.63
N ASN A 339 -9.47 13.01 -5.58
CA ASN A 339 -10.93 13.05 -5.69
C ASN A 339 -11.43 14.35 -6.37
N ALA A 340 -10.70 15.46 -6.22
CA ALA A 340 -10.98 16.70 -6.95
C ALA A 340 -10.63 16.61 -8.45
N MET A 341 -9.70 15.71 -8.82
CA MET A 341 -9.35 15.43 -10.20
C MET A 341 -10.37 14.49 -10.85
N THR A 342 -10.76 14.74 -12.10
CA THR A 342 -11.71 13.86 -12.80
C THR A 342 -11.08 12.49 -13.08
N PRO A 343 -11.86 11.39 -13.09
CA PRO A 343 -11.35 10.06 -13.42
C PRO A 343 -10.61 10.02 -14.77
N GLU A 344 -11.07 10.78 -15.77
CA GLU A 344 -10.45 10.86 -17.09
C GLU A 344 -9.04 11.44 -17.02
N LYS A 345 -8.84 12.53 -16.26
CA LYS A 345 -7.51 13.13 -16.07
C LYS A 345 -6.56 12.20 -15.33
N ARG A 346 -7.04 11.50 -14.29
CA ARG A 346 -6.24 10.50 -13.58
C ARG A 346 -5.83 9.36 -14.52
N GLN A 347 -6.76 8.86 -15.33
CA GLN A 347 -6.53 7.79 -16.28
C GLN A 347 -5.56 8.21 -17.39
N GLN A 348 -5.68 9.44 -17.91
CA GLN A 348 -4.76 9.99 -18.91
C GLN A 348 -3.33 10.08 -18.39
N ALA A 349 -3.13 10.64 -17.20
CA ALA A 349 -1.81 10.70 -16.58
C ALA A 349 -1.22 9.30 -16.34
N TYR A 350 -2.02 8.36 -15.84
CA TYR A 350 -1.60 6.96 -15.69
C TYR A 350 -1.20 6.32 -17.03
N GLN A 351 -2.04 6.45 -18.06
CA GLN A 351 -1.74 5.90 -19.38
C GLN A 351 -0.49 6.51 -20.02
N GLN A 352 -0.30 7.83 -19.88
CA GLN A 352 0.90 8.51 -20.35
C GLN A 352 2.15 7.98 -19.62
N ALA A 353 2.10 7.83 -18.30
CA ALA A 353 3.19 7.25 -17.51
C ALA A 353 3.56 5.84 -18.00
N GLN A 354 2.58 4.94 -18.07
CA GLN A 354 2.79 3.56 -18.46
C GLN A 354 3.35 3.45 -19.89
N THR A 355 2.74 4.15 -20.85
CA THR A 355 3.14 4.09 -22.27
C THR A 355 4.57 4.60 -22.47
N GLN A 356 4.91 5.76 -21.90
CA GLN A 356 6.22 6.35 -22.14
C GLN A 356 7.34 5.65 -21.37
N LEU A 357 7.06 5.15 -20.16
CA LEU A 357 8.05 4.34 -19.44
C LEU A 357 8.32 3.03 -20.16
N MET A 358 7.28 2.33 -20.65
CA MET A 358 7.45 1.12 -21.46
C MET A 358 8.29 1.37 -22.71
N LYS A 359 8.05 2.50 -23.40
CA LYS A 359 8.86 2.93 -24.54
C LYS A 359 10.30 3.21 -24.14
N ALA A 360 10.52 3.93 -23.04
CA ALA A 360 11.86 4.27 -22.55
C ALA A 360 12.66 3.05 -22.08
N THR A 361 12.00 1.98 -21.67
CA THR A 361 12.62 0.71 -21.24
C THR A 361 12.63 -0.37 -22.33
N ASN A 362 12.18 -0.07 -23.55
CA ASN A 362 12.08 -1.04 -24.66
C ASN A 362 11.27 -2.30 -24.31
N THR A 363 10.21 -2.14 -23.52
CA THR A 363 9.32 -3.25 -23.13
C THR A 363 8.01 -3.18 -23.90
N THR A 364 7.53 -4.32 -24.40
CA THR A 364 6.38 -4.39 -25.33
C THR A 364 5.08 -4.89 -24.68
N ASN A 365 5.14 -5.41 -23.46
CA ASN A 365 3.98 -5.91 -22.71
C ASN A 365 4.13 -5.67 -21.20
N PHE A 366 3.06 -5.96 -20.46
CA PHE A 366 2.99 -5.72 -19.02
C PHE A 366 4.02 -6.53 -18.25
N GLU A 367 4.21 -7.81 -18.56
CA GLU A 367 5.14 -8.69 -17.85
C GLU A 367 6.59 -8.22 -17.98
N ALA A 368 7.01 -7.85 -19.20
CA ALA A 368 8.34 -7.30 -19.44
C ALA A 368 8.55 -5.97 -18.71
N PHE A 369 7.55 -5.08 -18.74
CA PHE A 369 7.62 -3.82 -18.01
C PHE A 369 7.64 -4.01 -16.50
N TYR A 370 6.80 -4.91 -15.97
CA TYR A 370 6.77 -5.26 -14.55
C TYR A 370 8.11 -5.81 -14.08
N ALA A 371 8.75 -6.67 -14.87
CA ALA A 371 10.08 -7.22 -14.56
C ALA A 371 11.16 -6.12 -14.50
N VAL A 372 11.17 -5.19 -15.46
CA VAL A 372 12.09 -4.04 -15.43
C VAL A 372 11.79 -3.15 -14.23
N ALA A 373 10.52 -2.84 -13.97
CA ALA A 373 10.12 -2.04 -12.82
C ALA A 373 10.60 -2.64 -11.49
N LYS A 374 10.55 -3.97 -11.34
CA LYS A 374 11.05 -4.68 -10.14
C LYS A 374 12.57 -4.80 -10.06
N THR A 375 13.32 -4.35 -11.05
CA THR A 375 14.78 -4.34 -10.99
C THR A 375 15.28 -3.24 -10.05
N PRO A 376 16.21 -3.54 -9.12
CA PRO A 376 16.90 -2.54 -8.31
C PRO A 376 17.56 -1.46 -9.18
N TYR A 377 17.72 -0.24 -8.67
CA TYR A 377 18.50 0.79 -9.38
C TYR A 377 19.96 0.34 -9.57
N ASP A 378 20.58 -0.15 -8.49
CA ASP A 378 21.91 -0.73 -8.45
C ASP A 378 21.99 -1.75 -7.30
N GLN A 379 23.20 -2.29 -7.05
CA GLN A 379 23.43 -3.26 -5.96
C GLN A 379 23.22 -2.69 -4.54
N ASN A 380 23.15 -1.37 -4.40
CA ASN A 380 22.98 -0.64 -3.14
C ASN A 380 21.56 -0.04 -2.99
N ASP A 381 20.63 -0.36 -3.89
CA ASP A 381 19.25 0.13 -3.84
C ASP A 381 18.58 -0.34 -2.53
N ARG A 382 18.38 0.62 -1.63
CA ARG A 382 17.80 0.40 -0.29
C ARG A 382 16.34 -0.04 -0.33
N PHE A 383 15.70 0.00 -1.51
CA PHE A 383 14.30 -0.36 -1.72
C PHE A 383 14.13 -1.67 -2.50
N ALA A 384 15.23 -2.38 -2.79
CA ALA A 384 15.20 -3.65 -3.54
C ALA A 384 14.56 -4.82 -2.78
N ASP A 385 14.68 -4.85 -1.45
CA ASP A 385 14.17 -5.95 -0.61
C ASP A 385 12.91 -5.55 0.15
N LEU A 386 11.77 -6.07 -0.30
CA LEU A 386 10.46 -5.84 0.32
C LEU A 386 10.35 -6.38 1.75
N ASN A 387 11.09 -7.43 2.12
CA ASN A 387 11.04 -7.96 3.49
C ASN A 387 11.74 -6.98 4.46
N THR A 388 12.95 -6.53 4.10
CA THR A 388 13.64 -5.49 4.86
C THR A 388 12.82 -4.19 4.94
N LEU A 389 12.12 -3.82 3.86
CA LEU A 389 11.23 -2.65 3.87
C LEU A 389 10.00 -2.85 4.77
N LYS A 390 9.42 -4.05 4.86
CA LYS A 390 8.28 -4.37 5.73
C LYS A 390 8.62 -4.06 7.19
N ASP A 391 9.82 -4.42 7.64
CA ASP A 391 10.28 -4.17 9.02
C ASP A 391 10.50 -2.68 9.27
N LYS A 392 11.19 -1.99 8.35
CA LYS A 392 11.44 -0.54 8.45
C LYS A 392 10.13 0.26 8.46
N VAL A 393 9.22 -0.04 7.55
CA VAL A 393 7.91 0.63 7.49
C VAL A 393 7.10 0.36 8.75
N SER A 394 7.13 -0.86 9.29
CA SER A 394 6.45 -1.18 10.55
C SER A 394 6.97 -0.32 11.70
N LEU A 395 8.29 -0.11 11.79
CA LEU A 395 8.89 0.84 12.72
C LEU A 395 8.45 2.28 12.42
N TRP A 396 8.58 2.77 11.18
CA TRP A 396 8.25 4.15 10.82
C TRP A 396 6.76 4.49 10.91
N MET A 397 5.87 3.49 10.96
CA MET A 397 4.46 3.72 11.22
C MET A 397 4.26 4.33 12.61
N THR A 398 5.03 3.91 13.61
CA THR A 398 4.83 4.26 15.03
C THR A 398 6.05 4.83 15.74
N TYR A 399 7.25 4.76 15.16
CA TYR A 399 8.53 5.13 15.78
C TYR A 399 8.74 4.56 17.19
N GLY A 400 8.13 3.40 17.49
CA GLY A 400 8.20 2.76 18.79
C GLY A 400 7.39 3.44 19.91
N PHE A 401 6.53 4.42 19.60
CA PHE A 401 5.65 5.01 20.61
C PHE A 401 4.72 3.95 21.22
N ASN A 402 4.55 4.00 22.54
CA ASN A 402 3.53 3.19 23.21
C ASN A 402 2.12 3.70 22.87
N GLN A 403 1.14 2.79 22.86
CA GLN A 403 -0.27 3.16 22.79
C GLN A 403 -0.72 3.82 24.10
N ILE A 404 -1.36 4.99 24.01
CA ILE A 404 -1.86 5.81 25.12
C ILE A 404 -3.39 5.84 25.22
N ALA A 405 -4.10 5.28 24.25
CA ALA A 405 -5.57 5.25 24.20
C ALA A 405 -6.10 3.82 23.89
N ASP A 406 -7.40 3.70 23.66
CA ASP A 406 -8.08 2.42 23.40
C ASP A 406 -7.43 1.64 22.24
N LYS A 407 -7.01 0.42 22.54
CA LYS A 407 -6.28 -0.48 21.63
C LYS A 407 -7.19 -1.36 20.77
N THR A 408 -8.51 -1.29 20.98
CA THR A 408 -9.49 -2.21 20.43
C THR A 408 -10.35 -1.60 19.32
N ARG A 409 -10.14 -0.32 18.99
CA ARG A 409 -10.96 0.38 17.98
C ARG A 409 -10.70 -0.19 16.59
N VAL A 410 -11.77 -0.63 15.94
CA VAL A 410 -11.75 -1.02 14.53
C VAL A 410 -11.27 0.17 13.68
N ALA A 411 -10.54 -0.12 12.61
CA ALA A 411 -10.06 0.91 11.70
C ALA A 411 -11.23 1.54 10.92
N ASN A 412 -11.26 2.88 10.93
CA ASN A 412 -12.06 3.66 9.98
C ASN A 412 -11.26 3.89 8.71
N VAL A 413 -11.97 4.11 7.60
CA VAL A 413 -11.36 4.48 6.32
C VAL A 413 -11.91 5.83 5.91
N PRO A 414 -11.06 6.85 5.68
CA PRO A 414 -11.53 8.17 5.29
C PRO A 414 -12.37 8.15 4.00
N LYS A 415 -13.29 9.10 3.85
CA LYS A 415 -14.09 9.24 2.62
C LYS A 415 -13.16 9.44 1.41
N GLY A 416 -13.41 8.69 0.34
CA GLY A 416 -12.64 8.80 -0.92
C GLY A 416 -11.24 8.16 -0.90
N ALA A 417 -10.80 7.57 0.22
CA ALA A 417 -9.45 7.00 0.33
C ALA A 417 -9.21 5.78 -0.60
N GLU A 418 -10.26 5.13 -1.08
CA GLU A 418 -10.19 4.05 -2.08
C GLU A 418 -9.52 4.44 -3.40
N VAL A 419 -9.41 5.75 -3.69
CA VAL A 419 -8.71 6.27 -4.86
C VAL A 419 -7.21 6.00 -4.80
N LEU A 420 -6.64 5.90 -3.58
CA LEU A 420 -5.20 5.65 -3.37
C LEU A 420 -4.75 4.28 -3.89
N LEU A 421 -5.69 3.36 -4.12
CA LEU A 421 -5.44 2.01 -4.60
C LEU A 421 -6.04 1.76 -6.00
N GLU A 422 -6.59 2.78 -6.66
CA GLU A 422 -7.35 2.66 -7.92
C GLU A 422 -6.53 1.99 -9.03
N THR A 423 -5.30 2.43 -9.24
CA THR A 423 -4.40 1.85 -10.27
C THR A 423 -3.61 0.63 -9.78
N ARG A 424 -3.47 0.48 -8.45
CA ARG A 424 -2.82 -0.69 -7.86
C ARG A 424 -3.71 -1.92 -7.95
N PHE A 425 -5.01 -1.78 -7.70
CA PHE A 425 -5.99 -2.88 -7.76
C PHE A 425 -7.18 -2.50 -8.65
N PRO A 426 -6.99 -2.38 -9.98
CA PRO A 426 -8.04 -1.96 -10.90
C PRO A 426 -9.21 -2.95 -11.00
N TYR A 427 -8.98 -4.21 -10.61
CA TYR A 427 -9.96 -5.30 -10.62
C TYR A 427 -10.81 -5.38 -9.32
N LEU A 428 -10.48 -4.59 -8.30
CA LEU A 428 -11.27 -4.51 -7.06
C LEU A 428 -12.29 -3.38 -7.14
N THR A 429 -13.46 -3.58 -6.56
CA THR A 429 -14.46 -2.50 -6.42
C THR A 429 -13.96 -1.42 -5.45
N ALA A 430 -14.57 -0.23 -5.48
CA ALA A 430 -14.30 0.83 -4.52
C ALA A 430 -14.42 0.32 -3.07
N ASN A 431 -15.50 -0.40 -2.73
CA ASN A 431 -15.71 -0.97 -1.40
C ASN A 431 -14.61 -1.97 -1.01
N GLN A 432 -14.20 -2.84 -1.93
CA GLN A 432 -13.11 -3.78 -1.69
C GLN A 432 -11.78 -3.08 -1.42
N ARG A 433 -11.45 -2.01 -2.17
CA ARG A 433 -10.26 -1.18 -1.88
C ARG A 433 -10.34 -0.52 -0.50
N ARG A 434 -11.53 -0.09 -0.05
CA ARG A 434 -11.72 0.38 1.32
C ARG A 434 -11.47 -0.72 2.36
N VAL A 435 -11.93 -1.96 2.10
CA VAL A 435 -11.65 -3.10 2.99
C VAL A 435 -10.16 -3.45 3.02
N VAL A 436 -9.44 -3.32 1.90
CA VAL A 436 -7.97 -3.45 1.88
C VAL A 436 -7.34 -2.42 2.82
N LEU A 437 -7.73 -1.14 2.75
CA LEU A 437 -7.24 -0.10 3.65
C LEU A 437 -7.58 -0.40 5.13
N LYS A 438 -8.82 -0.82 5.41
CA LYS A 438 -9.27 -1.20 6.76
C LYS A 438 -8.48 -2.37 7.33
N SER A 439 -8.33 -3.45 6.56
CA SER A 439 -7.69 -4.71 6.99
C SER A 439 -6.18 -4.59 7.17
N THR A 440 -5.56 -3.55 6.61
CA THR A 440 -4.11 -3.31 6.66
C THR A 440 -3.71 -2.17 7.58
N ALA A 441 -4.66 -1.38 8.08
CA ALA A 441 -4.43 -0.31 9.04
C ALA A 441 -3.72 -0.79 10.31
N ILE A 442 -2.90 0.08 10.92
CA ILE A 442 -2.27 -0.22 12.21
C ILE A 442 -3.31 -0.23 13.35
N ALA A 443 -2.95 -0.86 14.47
CA ALA A 443 -3.77 -0.88 15.68
C ALA A 443 -4.07 0.55 16.17
N SER A 444 -5.21 0.74 16.83
CA SER A 444 -5.56 2.02 17.45
C SER A 444 -4.74 2.30 18.71
N GLY A 445 -4.83 3.48 19.26
CA GLY A 445 -4.31 3.86 20.56
C GLY A 445 -2.96 4.55 20.52
N TYR A 446 -2.29 4.63 19.36
CA TYR A 446 -1.02 5.35 19.23
C TYR A 446 -1.24 6.87 19.28
N PRO A 447 -0.30 7.63 19.88
CA PRO A 447 -0.43 9.08 19.97
C PRO A 447 -0.56 9.70 18.58
N VAL A 448 -1.42 10.72 18.43
CA VAL A 448 -1.66 11.49 17.19
C VAL A 448 -2.37 10.72 16.06
N MET A 449 -2.30 9.38 16.04
CA MET A 449 -2.69 8.58 14.89
C MET A 449 -4.16 8.12 14.88
N ASP A 450 -4.90 8.33 15.97
CA ASP A 450 -6.31 7.95 16.11
C ASP A 450 -7.28 9.08 15.69
N ASP A 451 -7.03 9.75 14.57
CA ASP A 451 -7.96 10.74 14.04
C ASP A 451 -9.33 10.10 13.72
N ALA A 452 -10.39 10.92 13.77
CA ALA A 452 -11.76 10.42 13.66
C ALA A 452 -12.06 9.69 12.34
N GLU A 453 -11.43 10.11 11.24
CA GLU A 453 -11.65 9.53 9.90
C GLU A 453 -10.75 8.31 9.63
N GLY A 454 -9.57 8.26 10.25
CA GLY A 454 -8.64 7.13 10.21
C GLY A 454 -7.40 7.33 9.35
N TYR A 455 -7.08 8.55 8.91
CA TYR A 455 -5.88 8.87 8.12
C TYR A 455 -4.59 8.42 8.80
N GLY A 456 -4.49 8.61 10.12
CA GLY A 456 -3.32 8.30 10.94
C GLY A 456 -2.93 6.84 10.97
N ARG A 457 -3.93 5.96 10.76
CA ARG A 457 -3.77 4.51 10.83
C ARG A 457 -3.55 3.84 9.48
N LEU A 458 -3.75 4.56 8.36
CA LEU A 458 -3.58 3.98 7.02
C LEU A 458 -2.14 3.52 6.79
N ASN A 459 -1.96 2.22 6.53
CA ASN A 459 -0.67 1.64 6.16
C ASN A 459 -0.66 1.32 4.67
N LEU A 460 -0.29 2.31 3.85
CA LEU A 460 -0.33 2.17 2.39
C LEU A 460 0.69 1.14 1.87
N PHE A 461 1.81 0.93 2.56
CA PHE A 461 2.77 -0.11 2.19
C PHE A 461 2.14 -1.50 2.29
N LYS A 462 1.48 -1.79 3.41
CA LYS A 462 0.78 -3.06 3.61
C LYS A 462 -0.44 -3.15 2.69
N ALA A 463 -1.19 -2.06 2.49
CA ALA A 463 -2.33 -2.02 1.57
C ALA A 463 -1.92 -2.35 0.12
N GLY A 464 -0.77 -1.85 -0.34
CA GLY A 464 -0.24 -2.15 -1.68
C GLY A 464 0.09 -3.63 -1.93
N ALA A 465 0.15 -4.44 -0.88
CA ALA A 465 0.34 -5.90 -0.93
C ALA A 465 -0.98 -6.71 -0.86
N GLY A 466 -2.14 -6.06 -0.92
CA GLY A 466 -3.46 -6.70 -0.94
C GLY A 466 -4.14 -6.72 0.44
N TYR A 467 -5.14 -7.59 0.62
CA TYR A 467 -5.88 -7.71 1.87
C TYR A 467 -4.96 -8.09 3.05
N GLY A 468 -5.27 -7.59 4.26
CA GLY A 468 -4.61 -8.03 5.50
C GLY A 468 -5.37 -9.14 6.24
N ASN A 469 -6.67 -9.26 5.99
CA ASN A 469 -7.55 -10.31 6.50
C ASN A 469 -8.83 -10.41 5.66
N PHE A 470 -9.51 -11.55 5.76
CA PHE A 470 -10.83 -11.83 5.22
C PHE A 470 -11.84 -11.94 6.37
N ASN A 471 -12.26 -10.79 6.91
CA ASN A 471 -13.36 -10.75 7.89
C ASN A 471 -14.75 -10.96 7.25
N GLY A 472 -14.81 -10.98 5.93
CA GLY A 472 -15.94 -11.37 5.10
C GLY A 472 -15.41 -12.08 3.86
N ASP A 473 -16.30 -12.70 3.09
CA ASP A 473 -15.95 -13.31 1.82
C ASP A 473 -15.44 -12.26 0.83
N VAL A 474 -14.54 -12.68 -0.05
CA VAL A 474 -13.94 -11.85 -1.10
C VAL A 474 -14.20 -12.49 -2.45
N THR A 475 -14.96 -11.81 -3.31
CA THR A 475 -15.14 -12.21 -4.70
C THR A 475 -14.47 -11.20 -5.62
N LEU A 476 -13.54 -11.64 -6.46
CA LEU A 476 -12.86 -10.75 -7.42
C LEU A 476 -12.88 -11.30 -8.83
N THR A 477 -12.99 -10.40 -9.80
CA THR A 477 -13.02 -10.69 -11.23
C THR A 477 -11.84 -10.03 -11.91
N MET A 478 -10.91 -10.84 -12.43
CA MET A 478 -9.72 -10.36 -13.15
C MET A 478 -9.85 -10.70 -14.63
N ASP A 479 -9.74 -9.70 -15.51
CA ASP A 479 -9.81 -9.89 -16.97
C ASP A 479 -8.44 -9.73 -17.63
N ALA A 480 -7.93 -10.82 -18.20
CA ALA A 480 -6.66 -10.84 -18.92
C ALA A 480 -6.65 -9.93 -20.15
N ALA A 481 -7.79 -9.69 -20.80
CA ALA A 481 -7.86 -8.85 -22.00
C ALA A 481 -7.63 -7.37 -21.71
N LEU A 482 -7.84 -6.93 -20.45
CA LEU A 482 -7.58 -5.55 -20.03
C LEU A 482 -6.09 -5.27 -19.75
N GLY A 483 -5.24 -6.31 -19.76
CA GLY A 483 -3.81 -6.19 -19.49
C GLY A 483 -3.50 -5.70 -18.07
N GLY A 484 -2.23 -5.38 -17.82
CA GLY A 484 -1.81 -4.78 -16.55
C GLY A 484 -2.12 -5.67 -15.34
N PHE A 485 -2.46 -5.03 -14.22
CA PHE A 485 -2.90 -5.75 -13.02
C PHE A 485 -4.26 -6.45 -13.15
N ASN A 486 -5.08 -6.13 -14.16
CA ASN A 486 -6.29 -6.94 -14.44
C ASN A 486 -5.91 -8.32 -15.00
N GLN A 487 -4.75 -8.42 -15.66
CA GLN A 487 -4.26 -9.67 -16.23
C GLN A 487 -3.51 -10.53 -15.21
N SER A 488 -2.60 -9.95 -14.45
CA SER A 488 -1.78 -10.68 -13.50
C SER A 488 -1.39 -9.80 -12.32
N ASP A 489 -1.66 -10.28 -11.10
CA ASP A 489 -1.24 -9.61 -9.87
C ASP A 489 -0.81 -10.62 -8.79
N GLN A 490 -0.28 -10.12 -7.69
CA GLN A 490 0.14 -10.86 -6.52
C GLN A 490 -0.18 -10.10 -5.23
N TRP A 491 -0.75 -10.82 -4.25
CA TRP A 491 -0.88 -10.38 -2.87
C TRP A 491 0.24 -10.96 -2.02
N GLY A 492 0.90 -10.07 -1.28
CA GLY A 492 2.10 -10.37 -0.48
C GLY A 492 1.87 -10.37 1.03
N ASN A 493 0.69 -9.94 1.50
CA ASN A 493 0.37 -9.94 2.92
C ASN A 493 0.13 -11.35 3.45
N ASP A 494 0.40 -11.52 4.75
CA ASP A 494 -0.09 -12.65 5.54
C ASP A 494 -1.58 -12.42 5.82
N ILE A 495 -2.45 -13.23 5.20
CA ILE A 495 -3.90 -13.05 5.26
C ILE A 495 -4.51 -14.02 6.27
N SER A 496 -5.24 -13.48 7.23
CA SER A 496 -6.01 -14.23 8.25
C SER A 496 -7.53 -14.05 8.05
N GLY A 497 -8.36 -14.64 8.92
CA GLY A 497 -9.81 -14.43 8.92
C GLY A 497 -10.62 -15.62 8.40
N ALA A 498 -11.94 -15.58 8.56
CA ALA A 498 -12.82 -16.71 8.27
C ALA A 498 -13.44 -16.69 6.86
N GLY A 499 -13.29 -15.59 6.12
CA GLY A 499 -13.86 -15.40 4.79
C GLY A 499 -13.20 -16.26 3.72
N LYS A 500 -14.00 -16.63 2.72
CA LYS A 500 -13.58 -17.37 1.51
C LYS A 500 -13.09 -16.42 0.42
N LEU A 501 -12.12 -16.85 -0.36
CA LEU A 501 -11.72 -16.20 -1.62
C LEU A 501 -12.38 -16.89 -2.83
N THR A 502 -13.15 -16.14 -3.62
CA THR A 502 -13.72 -16.58 -4.90
C THR A 502 -13.04 -15.85 -6.06
N LYS A 503 -12.43 -16.61 -6.98
CA LYS A 503 -11.70 -16.08 -8.14
C LYS A 503 -12.49 -16.29 -9.43
N LEU A 504 -12.87 -15.18 -10.06
CA LEU A 504 -13.57 -15.09 -11.34
C LEU A 504 -12.69 -14.42 -12.41
N GLY A 505 -13.11 -14.52 -13.67
CA GLY A 505 -12.43 -13.91 -14.81
C GLY A 505 -11.13 -14.65 -15.21
N THR A 506 -10.64 -14.33 -16.41
CA THR A 506 -9.53 -15.02 -17.10
C THR A 506 -8.14 -14.73 -16.54
N GLY A 507 -7.97 -13.65 -15.77
CA GLY A 507 -6.67 -13.24 -15.21
C GLY A 507 -6.14 -14.13 -14.08
N ALA A 508 -4.95 -13.81 -13.58
CA ALA A 508 -4.21 -14.59 -12.57
C ALA A 508 -3.92 -13.80 -11.29
N LEU A 509 -4.21 -14.39 -10.13
CA LEU A 509 -3.83 -13.85 -8.83
C LEU A 509 -2.82 -14.77 -8.12
N GLY A 510 -1.68 -14.22 -7.70
CA GLY A 510 -0.72 -14.90 -6.83
C GLY A 510 -0.96 -14.62 -5.34
N LEU A 511 -0.78 -15.63 -4.50
CA LEU A 511 -0.77 -15.51 -3.04
C LEU A 511 0.60 -15.95 -2.53
N ASN A 512 1.29 -15.06 -1.80
CA ASN A 512 2.65 -15.31 -1.31
C ASN A 512 2.80 -15.25 0.22
N GLY A 513 1.80 -14.72 0.94
CA GLY A 513 1.87 -14.61 2.40
C GLY A 513 1.85 -15.96 3.11
N ASN A 514 2.22 -15.95 4.38
CA ASN A 514 1.98 -17.05 5.31
C ASN A 514 0.52 -17.01 5.78
N ASN A 515 -0.38 -17.48 4.92
CA ASN A 515 -1.82 -17.29 5.11
C ASN A 515 -2.40 -18.27 6.14
N THR A 516 -3.38 -17.78 6.91
CA THR A 516 -4.07 -18.52 7.96
C THR A 516 -5.59 -18.44 7.85
N PHE A 517 -6.12 -17.82 6.79
CA PHE A 517 -7.57 -17.74 6.60
C PHE A 517 -8.21 -19.13 6.44
N THR A 518 -9.41 -19.30 6.97
CA THR A 518 -10.07 -20.62 7.08
C THR A 518 -11.21 -20.83 6.09
N GLY A 519 -11.67 -19.78 5.39
CA GLY A 519 -12.84 -19.86 4.51
C GLY A 519 -12.63 -20.61 3.20
N GLY A 520 -11.38 -20.90 2.83
CA GLY A 520 -11.00 -21.63 1.62
C GLY A 520 -10.93 -20.78 0.35
N ILE A 521 -10.64 -21.44 -0.77
CA ILE A 521 -10.48 -20.84 -2.11
C ILE A 521 -11.42 -21.56 -3.09
N ASP A 522 -12.28 -20.82 -3.79
CA ASP A 522 -13.09 -21.30 -4.91
C ASP A 522 -12.63 -20.62 -6.22
N ILE A 523 -11.96 -21.38 -7.09
CA ILE A 523 -11.48 -20.91 -8.38
C ILE A 523 -12.54 -21.26 -9.42
N THR A 524 -13.28 -20.25 -9.87
CA THR A 524 -14.34 -20.41 -10.86
C THR A 524 -13.83 -20.15 -12.29
N GLN A 525 -12.85 -19.26 -12.46
CA GLN A 525 -12.20 -19.01 -13.74
C GLN A 525 -10.79 -18.41 -13.55
N GLY A 526 -9.94 -18.58 -14.57
CA GLY A 526 -8.59 -18.02 -14.58
C GLY A 526 -7.66 -18.82 -13.68
N THR A 527 -6.71 -18.13 -13.03
CA THR A 527 -5.64 -18.81 -12.28
C THR A 527 -5.46 -18.26 -10.86
N ILE A 528 -5.32 -19.14 -9.87
CA ILE A 528 -4.64 -18.83 -8.61
C ILE A 528 -3.23 -19.41 -8.63
N ARG A 529 -2.23 -18.62 -8.28
CA ARG A 529 -0.84 -19.06 -8.08
C ARG A 529 -0.53 -19.09 -6.59
N LEU A 530 -0.08 -20.22 -6.08
CA LEU A 530 0.36 -20.39 -4.69
C LEU A 530 1.89 -20.32 -4.66
N LEU A 531 2.42 -19.29 -3.99
CA LEU A 531 3.82 -18.88 -4.11
C LEU A 531 4.66 -19.13 -2.83
N SER A 532 4.00 -19.50 -1.73
CA SER A 532 4.65 -19.87 -0.45
C SER A 532 4.05 -21.14 0.15
N GLU A 533 4.73 -21.71 1.16
CA GLU A 533 4.32 -22.96 1.84
C GLU A 533 2.88 -22.94 2.35
N HIS A 534 2.39 -21.78 2.82
CA HIS A 534 1.06 -21.62 3.41
C HIS A 534 0.14 -20.71 2.60
N ALA A 535 0.45 -20.48 1.31
CA ALA A 535 -0.28 -19.54 0.47
C ALA A 535 -1.79 -19.82 0.35
N ALA A 536 -2.21 -21.09 0.50
CA ALA A 536 -3.61 -21.49 0.38
C ALA A 536 -4.48 -21.21 1.63
N GLY A 537 -3.87 -20.82 2.75
CA GLY A 537 -4.58 -20.75 4.02
C GLY A 537 -4.89 -22.14 4.58
N GLN A 538 -5.95 -22.22 5.39
CA GLN A 538 -6.31 -23.42 6.14
C GLN A 538 -7.61 -24.09 5.65
N GLY A 539 -8.37 -23.44 4.77
CA GLY A 539 -9.63 -23.96 4.23
C GLY A 539 -9.46 -24.87 3.01
N ASP A 540 -10.58 -25.35 2.48
CA ASP A 540 -10.62 -26.16 1.26
C ASP A 540 -10.14 -25.38 0.04
N VAL A 541 -9.52 -26.07 -0.92
CA VAL A 541 -9.19 -25.52 -2.24
C VAL A 541 -10.00 -26.24 -3.31
N TYR A 542 -10.82 -25.47 -4.04
CA TYR A 542 -11.76 -25.98 -5.03
C TYR A 542 -11.48 -25.38 -6.41
N VAL A 543 -11.18 -26.23 -7.40
CA VAL A 543 -10.80 -25.83 -8.76
C VAL A 543 -11.90 -26.27 -9.73
N ARG A 544 -12.68 -25.30 -10.24
CA ARG A 544 -13.79 -25.57 -11.17
C ARG A 544 -13.30 -25.80 -12.60
N ALA A 545 -14.19 -26.33 -13.43
CA ALA A 545 -13.95 -26.46 -14.87
C ALA A 545 -13.49 -25.12 -15.49
N ASN A 546 -12.54 -25.18 -16.41
CA ASN A 546 -11.93 -24.04 -17.11
C ASN A 546 -11.15 -23.08 -16.18
N SER A 547 -10.70 -23.56 -15.03
CA SER A 547 -9.84 -22.81 -14.11
C SER A 547 -8.53 -23.56 -13.83
N ASN A 548 -7.56 -22.83 -13.28
CA ASN A 548 -6.22 -23.33 -13.04
C ASN A 548 -5.78 -23.03 -11.60
N LEU A 549 -5.14 -24.01 -10.98
CA LEU A 549 -4.34 -23.81 -9.79
C LEU A 549 -2.87 -24.03 -10.15
N ASN A 550 -2.01 -23.06 -9.87
CA ASN A 550 -0.58 -23.17 -10.11
C ASN A 550 0.20 -23.16 -8.79
N ILE A 551 0.94 -24.24 -8.53
CA ILE A 551 1.88 -24.35 -7.42
C ILE A 551 3.24 -23.90 -7.91
N ASN A 552 3.70 -22.75 -7.43
CA ASN A 552 4.99 -22.17 -7.79
C ASN A 552 5.71 -21.70 -6.52
N THR A 553 5.95 -22.65 -5.62
CA THR A 553 6.68 -22.48 -4.37
C THR A 553 8.13 -22.95 -4.52
N THR A 554 8.97 -22.72 -3.52
CA THR A 554 10.32 -23.33 -3.42
C THR A 554 10.37 -24.54 -2.50
N THR A 555 9.40 -24.66 -1.60
CA THR A 555 9.22 -25.75 -0.64
C THR A 555 7.88 -26.46 -0.87
N THR A 556 7.64 -27.58 -0.18
CA THR A 556 6.34 -28.27 -0.19
C THR A 556 5.21 -27.30 0.17
N LEU A 557 4.19 -27.21 -0.68
CA LEU A 557 2.95 -26.51 -0.34
C LEU A 557 2.12 -27.33 0.66
N ARG A 558 1.58 -26.68 1.69
CA ARG A 558 0.70 -27.30 2.69
C ARG A 558 -0.75 -26.90 2.44
N LEU A 559 -1.60 -27.88 2.17
CA LEU A 559 -3.05 -27.74 2.14
C LEU A 559 -3.62 -28.41 3.39
N LYS A 560 -4.15 -27.62 4.32
CA LYS A 560 -4.64 -28.12 5.63
C LYS A 560 -5.98 -28.84 5.57
N SER A 561 -6.73 -28.63 4.49
CA SER A 561 -8.06 -29.20 4.30
C SER A 561 -8.14 -29.96 2.97
N ASN A 562 -9.33 -30.12 2.41
CA ASN A 562 -9.54 -30.87 1.18
C ASN A 562 -9.03 -30.11 -0.04
N PHE A 563 -8.60 -30.88 -1.04
CA PHE A 563 -8.33 -30.38 -2.38
C PHE A 563 -9.30 -31.06 -3.36
N THR A 564 -10.02 -30.27 -4.15
CA THR A 564 -10.92 -30.81 -5.18
C THR A 564 -10.65 -30.13 -6.50
N GLN A 565 -10.39 -30.95 -7.53
CA GLN A 565 -10.22 -30.53 -8.90
C GLN A 565 -11.27 -31.20 -9.79
N LEU A 566 -12.02 -30.40 -10.55
CA LEU A 566 -13.05 -30.89 -11.46
C LEU A 566 -12.49 -31.19 -12.86
N ALA A 567 -13.28 -31.88 -13.68
CA ALA A 567 -12.97 -32.07 -15.11
C ALA A 567 -12.76 -30.72 -15.83
N SER A 568 -11.98 -30.73 -16.91
CA SER A 568 -11.66 -29.54 -17.71
C SER A 568 -10.92 -28.43 -16.95
N SER A 569 -10.31 -28.73 -15.81
CA SER A 569 -9.47 -27.81 -15.04
C SER A 569 -8.03 -28.33 -14.97
N THR A 570 -7.08 -27.47 -14.61
CA THR A 570 -5.65 -27.81 -14.58
C THR A 570 -5.02 -27.54 -13.22
N LEU A 571 -4.29 -28.52 -12.69
CA LEU A 571 -3.24 -28.30 -11.69
C LEU A 571 -1.90 -28.18 -12.41
N LEU A 572 -1.22 -27.05 -12.21
CA LEU A 572 0.11 -26.78 -12.73
C LEU A 572 1.12 -26.80 -11.58
N VAL A 573 2.11 -27.68 -11.63
CA VAL A 573 3.16 -27.79 -10.61
C VAL A 573 4.50 -27.41 -11.22
N ASP A 574 5.06 -26.28 -10.77
CA ASP A 574 6.44 -25.87 -11.07
C ASP A 574 7.40 -26.61 -10.14
N PHE A 575 7.65 -27.87 -10.49
CA PHE A 575 8.32 -28.84 -9.64
C PHE A 575 9.81 -28.55 -9.51
N LYS A 576 10.27 -28.54 -8.26
CA LYS A 576 11.69 -28.45 -7.88
C LYS A 576 12.04 -29.67 -7.04
N SER A 577 13.28 -30.15 -7.13
CA SER A 577 13.73 -31.38 -6.42
C SER A 577 13.52 -31.31 -4.91
N ALA A 578 13.65 -30.13 -4.31
CA ALA A 578 13.41 -29.87 -2.88
C ALA A 578 11.94 -30.04 -2.44
N MET A 579 11.00 -30.12 -3.38
CA MET A 579 9.57 -30.26 -3.10
C MET A 579 9.18 -31.75 -3.08
N GLN A 580 9.49 -32.45 -1.99
CA GLN A 580 9.09 -33.86 -1.78
C GLN A 580 8.21 -33.99 -0.52
N PRO A 581 6.88 -34.11 -0.65
CA PRO A 581 6.08 -33.99 -1.87
C PRO A 581 6.00 -32.54 -2.38
N ALA A 582 5.53 -32.32 -3.62
CA ALA A 582 5.25 -30.96 -4.09
C ALA A 582 4.10 -30.31 -3.33
N VAL A 583 3.06 -31.09 -3.06
CA VAL A 583 1.89 -30.70 -2.28
C VAL A 583 1.62 -31.74 -1.19
N GLN A 584 1.48 -31.30 0.06
CA GLN A 584 0.94 -32.13 1.13
C GLN A 584 -0.48 -31.68 1.45
N ILE A 585 -1.42 -32.61 1.37
CA ILE A 585 -2.84 -32.40 1.64
C ILE A 585 -3.17 -33.17 2.93
N ASP A 586 -3.59 -32.47 3.98
CA ASP A 586 -3.83 -33.08 5.29
C ASP A 586 -5.17 -33.88 5.33
N GLN A 587 -6.05 -33.70 4.33
CA GLN A 587 -7.34 -34.38 4.19
C GLN A 587 -7.50 -35.11 2.84
N THR A 588 -8.68 -35.07 2.22
CA THR A 588 -8.98 -35.77 0.97
C THR A 588 -8.56 -34.95 -0.24
N ALA A 589 -7.99 -35.63 -1.24
CA ALA A 589 -7.69 -35.07 -2.54
C ALA A 589 -8.55 -35.74 -3.62
N SER A 590 -9.47 -34.96 -4.23
CA SER A 590 -10.34 -35.37 -5.32
C SER A 590 -9.77 -34.94 -6.66
N LEU A 591 -9.29 -35.89 -7.45
CA LEU A 591 -8.52 -35.64 -8.68
C LEU A 591 -9.36 -35.87 -9.94
N ASN A 592 -9.33 -34.90 -10.84
CA ASN A 592 -9.90 -34.96 -12.19
C ASN A 592 -9.19 -33.93 -13.10
N GLY A 593 -9.55 -33.84 -14.37
CA GLY A 593 -8.97 -32.87 -15.30
C GLY A 593 -7.49 -33.16 -15.61
N LEU A 594 -6.68 -32.10 -15.71
CA LEU A 594 -5.29 -32.17 -16.16
C LEU A 594 -4.32 -31.91 -15.01
N LEU A 595 -3.19 -32.62 -15.02
CA LEU A 595 -2.00 -32.31 -14.24
C LEU A 595 -0.84 -31.98 -15.17
N ASN A 596 -0.30 -30.78 -15.05
CA ASN A 596 0.87 -30.34 -15.80
C ASN A 596 2.03 -30.13 -14.83
N ILE A 597 3.10 -30.89 -15.02
CA ILE A 597 4.33 -30.79 -14.25
C ILE A 597 5.37 -30.09 -15.12
N ARG A 598 5.96 -29.01 -14.61
CA ARG A 598 7.08 -28.31 -15.25
C ARG A 598 8.31 -28.41 -14.38
N THR A 599 9.46 -28.66 -14.98
CA THR A 599 10.76 -28.68 -14.29
C THR A 599 11.70 -27.74 -15.01
N SER A 600 12.20 -26.71 -14.33
CA SER A 600 13.19 -25.78 -14.91
C SER A 600 14.63 -26.32 -14.90
N SER A 601 14.86 -27.44 -14.21
CA SER A 601 16.15 -28.13 -14.11
C SER A 601 15.98 -29.59 -14.53
N THR A 602 17.05 -30.17 -15.08
CA THR A 602 17.11 -31.62 -15.32
C THR A 602 17.10 -32.33 -13.98
N LEU A 603 15.98 -32.93 -13.63
CA LEU A 603 15.89 -33.79 -12.46
C LEU A 603 16.64 -35.11 -12.73
N PRO A 604 17.38 -35.65 -11.76
CA PRO A 604 17.99 -36.98 -11.88
C PRO A 604 16.95 -38.08 -12.17
N ALA A 605 17.39 -39.21 -12.74
CA ALA A 605 16.55 -40.38 -12.86
C ALA A 605 16.05 -40.83 -11.47
N GLY A 606 14.76 -41.09 -11.35
CA GLY A 606 14.14 -41.37 -10.05
C GLY A 606 12.62 -41.29 -10.05
N ILE A 607 12.05 -41.54 -8.89
CA ILE A 607 10.61 -41.40 -8.62
C ILE A 607 10.40 -40.19 -7.73
N TYR A 608 9.52 -39.29 -8.15
CA TYR A 608 9.26 -38.02 -7.50
C TYR A 608 7.80 -37.94 -7.06
N THR A 609 7.55 -37.42 -5.86
CA THR A 609 6.19 -37.34 -5.30
C THR A 609 5.58 -35.99 -5.62
N VAL A 610 4.51 -35.97 -6.42
CA VAL A 610 3.77 -34.75 -6.76
C VAL A 610 2.92 -34.34 -5.57
N LEU A 611 2.07 -35.24 -5.08
CA LEU A 611 1.22 -34.94 -3.94
C LEU A 611 1.06 -36.13 -3.01
N THR A 612 0.77 -35.82 -1.75
CA THR A 612 0.32 -36.76 -0.73
C THR A 612 -1.00 -36.28 -0.16
N ALA A 613 -1.87 -37.21 0.23
CA ALA A 613 -3.15 -36.91 0.87
C ALA A 613 -3.50 -37.99 1.90
N LYS A 614 -4.38 -37.68 2.86
CA LYS A 614 -4.92 -38.70 3.77
C LYS A 614 -5.74 -39.75 3.01
N LYS A 615 -6.47 -39.30 1.99
CA LYS A 615 -7.20 -40.15 1.03
C LYS A 615 -7.06 -39.54 -0.36
N LEU A 616 -6.68 -40.35 -1.34
CA LEU A 616 -6.81 -40.00 -2.76
C LEU A 616 -8.08 -40.60 -3.34
N GLN A 617 -8.82 -39.81 -4.09
CA GLN A 617 -9.98 -40.27 -4.85
C GLN A 617 -9.94 -39.71 -6.28
N GLY A 618 -10.28 -40.55 -7.26
CA GLY A 618 -10.19 -40.21 -8.67
C GLY A 618 -8.77 -40.24 -9.25
N SER A 619 -8.64 -39.80 -10.50
CA SER A 619 -7.37 -39.72 -11.22
C SER A 619 -7.42 -38.60 -12.26
N TYR A 620 -6.25 -38.08 -12.63
CA TYR A 620 -6.13 -37.13 -13.73
C TYR A 620 -6.41 -37.80 -15.07
N GLN A 621 -7.18 -37.11 -15.92
CA GLN A 621 -7.49 -37.52 -17.29
C GLN A 621 -6.21 -37.52 -18.16
N LYS A 622 -5.29 -36.61 -17.86
CA LYS A 622 -3.99 -36.52 -18.52
C LYS A 622 -2.96 -35.93 -17.57
N VAL A 623 -1.75 -36.51 -17.59
CA VAL A 623 -0.58 -35.99 -16.87
C VAL A 623 0.52 -35.68 -17.86
N THR A 624 1.07 -34.47 -17.79
CA THR A 624 2.21 -34.07 -18.61
C THR A 624 3.42 -33.68 -17.77
N LEU A 625 4.61 -33.95 -18.27
CA LEU A 625 5.90 -33.47 -17.78
C LEU A 625 6.57 -32.68 -18.90
N ASN A 626 6.76 -31.37 -18.69
CA ASN A 626 7.30 -30.45 -19.69
C ASN A 626 6.57 -30.54 -21.04
N GLY A 627 5.24 -30.71 -20.99
CA GLY A 627 4.36 -30.85 -22.16
C GLY A 627 4.30 -32.25 -22.77
N GLN A 628 5.16 -33.19 -22.35
CA GLN A 628 5.12 -34.59 -22.80
C GLN A 628 4.20 -35.40 -21.91
N GLU A 629 3.34 -36.23 -22.49
CA GLU A 629 2.45 -37.10 -21.72
C GLU A 629 3.24 -38.21 -21.02
N ILE A 630 2.89 -38.47 -19.76
CA ILE A 630 3.55 -39.49 -18.92
C ILE A 630 2.52 -40.36 -18.20
N THR A 631 2.96 -41.56 -17.81
CA THR A 631 2.16 -42.43 -16.94
C THR A 631 2.47 -42.13 -15.47
N PRO A 632 1.51 -41.58 -14.70
CA PRO A 632 1.68 -41.39 -13.26
C PRO A 632 1.61 -42.71 -12.49
N ILE A 633 2.15 -42.70 -11.26
CA ILE A 633 2.05 -43.80 -10.30
C ILE A 633 1.09 -43.36 -9.19
N TYR A 634 -0.08 -43.99 -9.10
CA TYR A 634 -1.06 -43.77 -8.04
C TYR A 634 -0.90 -44.80 -6.92
N GLN A 635 -1.01 -44.34 -5.69
CA GLN A 635 -1.11 -45.14 -4.45
C GLN A 635 -2.26 -44.59 -3.62
N ASP A 636 -2.67 -45.30 -2.56
CA ASP A 636 -3.81 -44.92 -1.71
C ASP A 636 -3.71 -43.49 -1.14
N ASN A 637 -2.47 -43.03 -0.91
CA ASN A 637 -2.17 -41.74 -0.27
C ASN A 637 -1.14 -40.87 -1.02
N SER A 638 -0.65 -41.30 -2.20
CA SER A 638 0.28 -40.47 -2.98
C SER A 638 0.14 -40.60 -4.50
N LEU A 639 0.54 -39.54 -5.21
CA LEU A 639 0.69 -39.49 -6.65
C LEU A 639 2.13 -39.13 -7.00
N ARG A 640 2.76 -39.95 -7.84
CA ARG A 640 4.18 -39.84 -8.19
C ARG A 640 4.38 -39.88 -9.71
N PHE A 641 5.55 -39.45 -10.16
CA PHE A 641 6.01 -39.62 -11.54
C PHE A 641 7.44 -40.13 -11.57
N LYS A 642 7.81 -40.75 -12.70
CA LYS A 642 9.16 -41.28 -12.92
C LYS A 642 9.89 -40.44 -13.96
N ILE A 643 11.18 -40.23 -13.72
CA ILE A 643 12.16 -39.78 -14.71
C ILE A 643 13.11 -40.93 -14.97
N SER A 644 13.28 -41.27 -16.24
CA SER A 644 14.12 -42.37 -16.72
C SER A 644 15.56 -41.96 -16.91
#